data_AF-A0A4D8R9P6-F1
#
_entry.id   AF-A0A4D8R9P6-F1
#
_cell.length_a   1.000
_cell.length_b   1.000
_cell.length_c   1.000
_cell.angle_alpha   90.00
_cell.angle_beta   90.00
_cell.angle_gamma   90.00
#
_symmetry.space_group_name_H-M   'P 1'
#
loop_
_entity.id
_entity.type
_entity.pdbx_description
1 polymer ?
#
loop_
_entity_poly.entity_id
_entity_poly.type
_entity_poly.pdbx_seq_one_letter_code
_entity_poly.pdbx_strand_id
1 'polypeptide(L)'
;MDAVAAAATLALGLPVAPSSQRDTAQGWTAAAVHPLQPSQSDWLRMVRGSSFGIAATGERTAVETAAMGRLFVAGEGAPTLLGVPPGAVYEGERFPLPDDRLTAARRLLKQTLGIVGAAKDGQPIGSDAISRRLRGVRDILLPLIEAYAGPAEAGGTSLSTGPFMEERRQLRGLDQDMAAAQSWDAVEAIMAGLARIVDGLGDAALAAGGVHLSYDAEAACRLQLAIRFKVASDSPVPADRLADADRVLTRLLNGGYPQLAGWLCDRLRALARRVAESDPSGNSRLIVLEDGRAGPRGWAVRILVNPGLPAPAWFALFRRLHNLLVMALFSLKLELYGLLHRLAGAAPAGSPAADGADETATRGGGRRGMEYGRNGCAAVLVDVTIPRHGTLALQQQWRRFTGDVRLEDGLPRPGAAYRITSALRAVDSLCRSAPPPGNAAPALISRLHGLLTGQDQATADGVAAIRARIREGVVPLSLTAIDRLGDTAARRLLVVILEQFCQGYGLATDKALATAFDGWFAAAVPNYADLADLPVTVSAAIKAAKDKGAWSDETTATASAVGFGLWVSGAMESHLEKRASFLRDRFEESGSLLTCLTSLPSPEEARNAPDVQPVIQGPWAAALQLEQGLPRQGSGAAAAPVDIRLQDGASGRPPDELLTAAASRIADWLAAQRSGFALVRDGGRLAIVWHEEVDLGLLRYAPVAATLAVTGAAPGGTPPSLIRGLPVAALSDTIRSVRESLAQTDDGAVRSRLAATLNALTAISLRSGAPEGADPSVTALRQGRCRHLMLSSAEQAQGSAADYPRSYYPDDAVRIVLHDNPVDAAQRLGPSPTGAEERRTLDLLVVNQGSGGRNADGEPLLSPGTWTADALAASVVAPLMASGWTARTVVLDFPFSVQMLEVFAPLCAGEGRIVMTLGDSLEPIMDRGMWDTIRPALGQGDAEAVRDAIDRQVAAMTAAAVGRLHLDEILTASNAAIHEHLASHPDGRDAVSVLRCLKPIGDVLQDPDTPLDRIDAVLRALRGTPLPRSDFTAADQALLDDFPGSAKDVTADSLSRFQDRLRQRVETVLSDHRFRIGLDPAWLAGRPLYGSQPDCLWNLLSSRWSNILGLDPGLSQGMARFAVFDCGTGAIRLVGMAA
;
A
#
# COMPACT_ATOMS: atom_id res chain seq x y z
N MET A 1 -0.32 -27.95 24.37
CA MET A 1 -0.96 -26.62 24.47
C MET A 1 -1.43 -26.32 25.88
N ASP A 2 -2.29 -27.16 26.48
CA ASP A 2 -2.77 -26.94 27.85
C ASP A 2 -1.66 -26.92 28.92
N ALA A 3 -0.64 -27.78 28.77
CA ALA A 3 0.53 -27.77 29.66
C ALA A 3 1.29 -26.42 29.64
N VAL A 4 1.37 -25.77 28.48
CA VAL A 4 2.02 -24.45 28.31
C VAL A 4 1.15 -23.36 28.91
N ALA A 5 -0.18 -23.43 28.71
CA ALA A 5 -1.14 -22.51 29.30
C ALA A 5 -1.15 -22.59 30.84
N ALA A 6 -1.05 -23.80 31.40
CA ALA A 6 -0.92 -24.02 32.84
C ALA A 6 0.39 -23.46 33.41
N ALA A 7 1.53 -23.71 32.74
CA ALA A 7 2.81 -23.15 33.13
C ALA A 7 2.82 -21.61 33.07
N ALA A 8 2.24 -21.02 32.02
CA ALA A 8 2.09 -19.58 31.89
C ALA A 8 1.17 -19.00 32.98
N THR A 9 0.11 -19.72 33.34
CA THR A 9 -0.80 -19.33 34.42
C THR A 9 -0.06 -19.22 35.75
N LEU A 10 0.80 -20.19 36.06
CA LEU A 10 1.64 -20.18 37.26
C LEU A 10 2.66 -19.04 37.23
N ALA A 11 3.30 -18.80 36.08
CA ALA A 11 4.33 -17.76 35.95
C ALA A 11 3.78 -16.33 35.98
N LEU A 12 2.58 -16.10 35.43
CA LEU A 12 1.97 -14.78 35.30
C LEU A 12 1.00 -14.43 36.45
N GLY A 13 0.54 -15.44 37.19
CA GLY A 13 -0.55 -15.28 38.15
C GLY A 13 -1.89 -14.91 37.50
N LEU A 14 -2.08 -15.25 36.22
CA LEU A 14 -3.27 -14.95 35.43
C LEU A 14 -3.74 -16.22 34.72
N PRO A 15 -5.04 -16.56 34.71
CA PRO A 15 -5.53 -17.76 34.02
C PRO A 15 -5.36 -17.61 32.51
N VAL A 16 -4.57 -18.49 31.89
CA VAL A 16 -4.31 -18.53 30.45
C VAL A 16 -4.94 -19.80 29.86
N ALA A 17 -5.55 -19.68 28.67
CA ALA A 17 -6.11 -20.80 27.93
C ALA A 17 -5.72 -20.72 26.44
N PRO A 18 -5.66 -21.85 25.70
CA PRO A 18 -5.51 -21.83 24.25
C PRO A 18 -6.66 -21.09 23.54
N SER A 19 -6.35 -20.52 22.37
CA SER A 19 -7.31 -19.82 21.51
C SER A 19 -7.36 -20.45 20.11
N SER A 20 -8.22 -19.94 19.22
CA SER A 20 -8.30 -20.38 17.82
C SER A 20 -7.03 -20.00 17.06
N GLN A 21 -6.45 -20.93 16.27
CA GLN A 21 -5.20 -20.71 15.52
C GLN A 21 -5.45 -20.31 14.05
N ARG A 22 -6.58 -19.67 13.74
CA ARG A 22 -6.88 -19.22 12.36
C ARG A 22 -5.76 -18.34 11.79
N ASP A 23 -5.40 -18.63 10.55
CA ASP A 23 -4.52 -17.81 9.70
C ASP A 23 -5.26 -16.52 9.33
N THR A 24 -5.24 -15.57 10.26
CA THR A 24 -5.90 -14.27 10.11
C THR A 24 -4.81 -13.21 9.99
N ALA A 25 -4.73 -12.54 8.85
CA ALA A 25 -4.04 -11.27 8.73
C ALA A 25 -4.95 -10.16 9.24
N GLN A 26 -4.39 -9.13 9.87
CA GLN A 26 -4.97 -7.79 9.80
C GLN A 26 -4.03 -6.98 8.90
N GLY A 27 -4.61 -6.36 7.88
CA GLY A 27 -3.87 -5.54 6.95
C GLY A 27 -4.80 -4.63 6.16
N TRP A 28 -4.25 -3.52 5.71
CA TRP A 28 -4.92 -2.58 4.83
C TRP A 28 -4.99 -3.14 3.40
N THR A 29 -6.16 -3.58 2.96
CA THR A 29 -6.50 -3.91 1.58
C THR A 29 -7.18 -2.71 0.91
N ALA A 30 -6.48 -2.01 0.02
CA ALA A 30 -7.19 -1.25 -1.02
C ALA A 30 -7.55 -2.21 -2.15
N ALA A 31 -8.77 -2.14 -2.66
CA ALA A 31 -9.09 -2.74 -3.95
C ALA A 31 -8.21 -2.03 -5.01
N ALA A 32 -7.29 -2.77 -5.63
CA ALA A 32 -6.42 -2.37 -6.75
C ALA A 32 -5.00 -1.80 -6.49
N VAL A 33 -4.49 -1.66 -5.25
CA VAL A 33 -3.08 -1.21 -5.03
C VAL A 33 -2.22 -2.34 -4.48
N HIS A 34 -1.19 -2.73 -5.22
CA HIS A 34 -0.19 -3.70 -4.76
C HIS A 34 0.55 -3.13 -3.53
N PRO A 35 0.59 -3.80 -2.37
CA PRO A 35 1.11 -3.27 -1.09
C PRO A 35 2.63 -2.97 -1.07
N LEU A 36 3.27 -3.01 -2.24
CA LEU A 36 4.71 -2.85 -2.43
C LEU A 36 5.02 -1.84 -3.54
N GLN A 37 4.11 -0.94 -3.92
CA GLN A 37 4.44 0.14 -4.85
C GLN A 37 5.28 1.25 -4.17
N PRO A 38 6.28 1.82 -4.88
CA PRO A 38 7.18 2.85 -4.36
C PRO A 38 6.58 4.26 -4.32
N SER A 39 5.36 4.47 -4.83
CA SER A 39 4.70 5.78 -4.91
C SER A 39 3.33 5.72 -4.23
N GLN A 40 3.35 5.51 -2.91
CA GLN A 40 2.22 5.80 -2.01
C GLN A 40 1.85 7.32 -2.00
N SER A 41 2.36 8.13 -2.93
CA SER A 41 2.36 9.59 -2.89
C SER A 41 0.97 10.20 -2.87
N ASP A 42 0.03 9.68 -3.66
CA ASP A 42 -1.29 10.29 -3.79
C ASP A 42 -2.20 9.93 -2.61
N TRP A 43 -2.18 8.67 -2.17
CA TRP A 43 -2.91 8.21 -0.98
C TRP A 43 -2.31 8.78 0.32
N LEU A 44 -0.98 8.81 0.46
CA LEU A 44 -0.33 9.48 1.60
C LEU A 44 -0.53 11.00 1.57
N ARG A 45 -0.63 11.62 0.39
CA ARG A 45 -1.01 13.04 0.27
C ARG A 45 -2.42 13.24 0.82
N MET A 46 -3.38 12.38 0.49
CA MET A 46 -4.74 12.47 1.04
C MET A 46 -4.75 12.25 2.56
N VAL A 47 -4.06 11.22 3.06
CA VAL A 47 -3.94 10.95 4.51
C VAL A 47 -3.28 12.12 5.25
N ARG A 48 -2.13 12.62 4.77
CA ARG A 48 -1.41 13.74 5.42
C ARG A 48 -2.05 15.10 5.18
N GLY A 49 -2.85 15.24 4.12
CA GLY A 49 -3.70 16.40 3.86
C GLY A 49 -4.81 16.51 4.90
N SER A 50 -5.39 15.38 5.32
CA SER A 50 -6.43 15.36 6.36
C SER A 50 -6.00 15.90 7.72
N SER A 51 -4.70 15.92 8.00
CA SER A 51 -4.12 16.35 9.27
C SER A 51 -3.44 17.73 9.21
N PHE A 52 -3.62 18.44 8.09
CA PHE A 52 -3.05 19.77 7.87
C PHE A 52 -3.57 20.79 8.89
N GLY A 53 -2.66 21.56 9.50
CA GLY A 53 -3.00 22.58 10.50
C GLY A 53 -3.12 22.08 11.95
N ILE A 54 -3.06 20.76 12.18
CA ILE A 54 -3.10 20.16 13.51
C ILE A 54 -1.70 20.16 14.12
N ALA A 55 -1.48 20.99 15.15
CA ALA A 55 -0.19 21.13 15.81
C ALA A 55 0.12 19.98 16.80
N ALA A 56 -0.91 19.40 17.42
CA ALA A 56 -0.75 18.35 18.42
C ALA A 56 -0.52 16.97 17.77
N THR A 57 0.62 16.35 18.07
CA THR A 57 1.04 15.05 17.47
C THR A 57 0.02 13.94 17.69
N GLY A 58 -0.63 13.89 18.85
CA GLY A 58 -1.63 12.87 19.19
C GLY A 58 -2.90 12.97 18.32
N GLU A 59 -3.42 14.19 18.15
CA GLU A 59 -4.60 14.46 17.32
C GLU A 59 -4.30 14.27 15.85
N ARG A 60 -3.13 14.72 15.40
CA ARG A 60 -2.65 14.52 14.04
C ARG A 60 -2.60 13.03 13.68
N THR A 61 -2.03 12.21 14.58
CA THR A 61 -1.91 10.77 14.38
C THR A 61 -3.30 10.09 14.34
N ALA A 62 -4.24 10.53 15.18
CA ALA A 62 -5.60 10.00 15.20
C ALA A 62 -6.35 10.29 13.89
N VAL A 63 -6.24 11.51 13.38
CA VAL A 63 -6.88 11.95 12.12
C VAL A 63 -6.27 11.25 10.90
N GLU A 64 -4.94 11.13 10.82
CA GLU A 64 -4.27 10.38 9.75
C GLU A 64 -4.69 8.89 9.78
N THR A 65 -4.85 8.32 10.98
CA THR A 65 -5.30 6.92 11.13
C THR A 65 -6.76 6.74 10.69
N ALA A 66 -7.63 7.69 11.01
CA ALA A 66 -9.02 7.68 10.54
C ALA A 66 -9.12 7.89 9.01
N ALA A 67 -8.25 8.72 8.42
CA ALA A 67 -8.17 8.90 6.97
C ALA A 67 -7.66 7.64 6.25
N MET A 68 -6.64 6.96 6.80
CA MET A 68 -6.24 5.63 6.31
C MET A 68 -7.39 4.62 6.40
N GLY A 69 -8.15 4.67 7.50
CA GLY A 69 -9.39 3.93 7.74
C GLY A 69 -10.42 3.99 6.62
N ARG A 70 -10.47 5.12 5.90
CA ARG A 70 -11.43 5.40 4.84
C ARG A 70 -10.91 5.04 3.44
N LEU A 71 -9.60 5.11 3.24
CA LEU A 71 -8.94 4.91 1.94
C LEU A 71 -8.51 3.46 1.70
N PHE A 72 -8.36 2.69 2.79
CA PHE A 72 -7.96 1.30 2.76
C PHE A 72 -8.94 0.49 3.60
N VAL A 73 -9.42 -0.63 3.08
CA VAL A 73 -10.25 -1.55 3.88
C VAL A 73 -9.32 -2.31 4.80
N ALA A 74 -9.50 -2.23 6.11
CA ALA A 74 -8.86 -3.20 6.99
C ALA A 74 -9.53 -4.57 6.72
N GLY A 75 -8.80 -5.48 6.09
CA GLY A 75 -9.32 -6.79 5.69
C GLY A 75 -8.68 -7.92 6.50
N GLU A 76 -9.51 -8.87 6.92
CA GLU A 76 -9.04 -10.18 7.36
C GLU A 76 -8.81 -11.10 6.16
N GLY A 77 -7.62 -11.68 6.05
CA GLY A 77 -7.30 -12.62 4.97
C GLY A 77 -6.14 -13.56 5.30
N ALA A 78 -6.09 -14.73 4.67
CA ALA A 78 -4.95 -15.63 4.80
C ALA A 78 -3.73 -15.09 4.01
N PRO A 79 -2.49 -15.29 4.47
CA PRO A 79 -1.30 -14.94 3.69
C PRO A 79 -1.27 -15.67 2.34
N THR A 80 -1.07 -14.95 1.24
CA THR A 80 -1.04 -15.50 -0.12
C THR A 80 0.28 -15.23 -0.84
N LEU A 81 0.53 -15.98 -1.91
CA LEU A 81 1.66 -15.77 -2.80
C LEU A 81 1.43 -14.52 -3.68
N LEU A 82 2.45 -13.68 -3.78
CA LEU A 82 2.41 -12.48 -4.60
C LEU A 82 2.63 -12.79 -6.07
N GLY A 83 1.74 -12.25 -6.92
CA GLY A 83 1.81 -12.41 -8.38
C GLY A 83 1.51 -13.83 -8.87
N VAL A 84 0.89 -14.67 -8.04
CA VAL A 84 0.48 -16.03 -8.38
C VAL A 84 -1.04 -16.13 -8.24
N PRO A 85 -1.78 -16.35 -9.34
CA PRO A 85 -3.23 -16.56 -9.28
C PRO A 85 -3.60 -17.81 -8.47
N PRO A 86 -4.79 -17.86 -7.83
CA PRO A 86 -5.26 -19.05 -7.14
C PRO A 86 -5.23 -20.30 -8.02
N GLY A 87 -4.52 -21.34 -7.57
CA GLY A 87 -4.37 -22.62 -8.29
C GLY A 87 -3.42 -22.60 -9.49
N ALA A 88 -2.65 -21.53 -9.69
CA ALA A 88 -1.56 -21.49 -10.66
C ALA A 88 -0.34 -22.28 -10.17
N VAL A 89 0.41 -22.85 -11.11
CA VAL A 89 1.65 -23.59 -10.80
C VAL A 89 2.75 -22.61 -10.38
N TYR A 90 3.40 -22.88 -9.25
CA TYR A 90 4.52 -22.11 -8.72
C TYR A 90 5.61 -23.06 -8.21
N GLU A 91 6.86 -22.87 -8.64
CA GLU A 91 7.99 -23.77 -8.35
C GLU A 91 7.70 -25.27 -8.62
N GLY A 92 6.92 -25.55 -9.67
CA GLY A 92 6.55 -26.92 -10.06
C GLY A 92 5.35 -27.51 -9.30
N GLU A 93 4.82 -26.83 -8.29
CA GLU A 93 3.64 -27.25 -7.54
C GLU A 93 2.37 -26.52 -7.99
N ARG A 94 1.27 -27.26 -8.22
CA ARG A 94 -0.02 -26.68 -8.63
C ARG A 94 -0.78 -25.99 -7.49
N PHE A 95 -0.59 -26.45 -6.26
CA PHE A 95 -1.23 -25.92 -5.05
C PHE A 95 -0.16 -25.80 -3.96
N PRO A 96 0.61 -24.71 -3.94
CA PRO A 96 1.76 -24.56 -3.03
C PRO A 96 1.33 -24.32 -1.57
N LEU A 97 0.11 -23.85 -1.31
CA LEU A 97 -0.39 -23.56 0.03
C LEU A 97 -1.35 -24.66 0.54
N PRO A 98 -1.37 -24.96 1.86
CA PRO A 98 -2.23 -26.00 2.43
C PRO A 98 -3.72 -25.77 2.19
N ASP A 99 -4.19 -24.53 2.34
CA ASP A 99 -5.61 -24.18 2.14
C ASP A 99 -6.03 -24.31 0.67
N ASP A 100 -5.14 -24.00 -0.27
CA ASP A 100 -5.36 -24.22 -1.70
C ASP A 100 -5.49 -25.72 -2.01
N ARG A 101 -4.65 -26.55 -1.37
CA ARG A 101 -4.72 -28.02 -1.47
C ARG A 101 -6.05 -28.55 -0.95
N LEU A 102 -6.45 -28.15 0.26
CA LEU A 102 -7.71 -28.59 0.87
C LEU A 102 -8.93 -28.12 0.05
N THR A 103 -8.93 -26.87 -0.42
CA THR A 103 -9.99 -26.32 -1.26
C THR A 103 -10.09 -27.04 -2.60
N ALA A 104 -8.95 -27.35 -3.23
CA ALA A 104 -8.90 -28.13 -4.45
C ALA A 104 -9.42 -29.57 -4.26
N ALA A 105 -9.07 -30.23 -3.16
CA ALA A 105 -9.57 -31.55 -2.80
C ALA A 105 -11.10 -31.54 -2.59
N ARG A 106 -11.63 -30.56 -1.84
CA ARG A 106 -13.08 -30.37 -1.66
C ARG A 106 -13.80 -30.16 -2.99
N ARG A 107 -13.23 -29.34 -3.87
CA ARG A 107 -13.79 -29.08 -5.20
C ARG A 107 -13.82 -30.36 -6.04
N LEU A 108 -12.75 -31.15 -6.05
CA LEU A 108 -12.70 -32.42 -6.77
C LEU A 108 -13.72 -33.43 -6.22
N LEU A 109 -13.90 -33.51 -4.90
CA LEU A 109 -14.93 -34.35 -4.27
C LEU A 109 -16.34 -33.89 -4.68
N LYS A 110 -16.64 -32.59 -4.61
CA LYS A 110 -17.93 -32.02 -5.03
C LYS A 110 -18.22 -32.28 -6.52
N GLN A 111 -17.21 -32.11 -7.38
CA GLN A 111 -17.32 -32.42 -8.81
C GLN A 111 -17.53 -33.91 -9.06
N THR A 112 -16.89 -34.78 -8.27
CA THR A 112 -17.08 -36.24 -8.37
C THR A 112 -18.48 -36.62 -7.93
N LEU A 113 -19.04 -35.97 -6.90
CA LEU A 113 -20.41 -36.20 -6.43
C LEU A 113 -21.45 -35.89 -7.51
N GLY A 114 -21.26 -34.79 -8.24
CA GLY A 114 -22.12 -34.45 -9.38
C GLY A 114 -22.08 -35.50 -10.49
N ILE A 115 -20.91 -36.09 -10.76
CA ILE A 115 -20.79 -37.19 -11.73
C ILE A 115 -21.43 -38.48 -11.22
N VAL A 116 -21.21 -38.84 -9.95
CA VAL A 116 -21.81 -40.04 -9.35
C VAL A 116 -23.34 -39.94 -9.39
N GLY A 117 -23.90 -38.75 -9.12
CA GLY A 117 -25.33 -38.48 -9.26
C GLY A 117 -25.85 -38.78 -10.67
N ALA A 118 -25.16 -38.30 -11.71
CA ALA A 118 -25.54 -38.55 -13.11
C ALA A 118 -25.23 -39.99 -13.59
N ALA A 119 -24.24 -40.66 -13.01
CA ALA A 119 -23.83 -42.01 -13.40
C ALA A 119 -24.76 -43.10 -12.86
N LYS A 120 -25.50 -42.83 -11.77
CA LYS A 120 -26.56 -43.71 -11.24
C LYS A 120 -27.66 -44.02 -12.28
N ASP A 121 -27.75 -43.22 -13.34
CA ASP A 121 -28.73 -43.36 -14.42
C ASP A 121 -28.25 -44.21 -15.63
N GLY A 122 -27.16 -44.99 -15.49
CA GLY A 122 -26.82 -46.03 -16.49
C GLY A 122 -25.35 -46.28 -16.82
N GLN A 123 -24.39 -45.73 -16.07
CA GLN A 123 -22.96 -46.02 -16.27
C GLN A 123 -22.44 -47.13 -15.36
N PRO A 124 -21.41 -47.91 -15.77
CA PRO A 124 -20.79 -48.92 -14.91
C PRO A 124 -20.01 -48.28 -13.75
N ILE A 125 -20.04 -48.94 -12.59
CA ILE A 125 -19.24 -48.60 -11.41
C ILE A 125 -17.77 -48.75 -11.80
N GLY A 126 -17.01 -47.65 -11.71
CA GLY A 126 -15.59 -47.61 -12.11
C GLY A 126 -15.26 -46.75 -13.32
N SER A 127 -16.16 -45.87 -13.78
CA SER A 127 -15.86 -44.95 -14.88
C SER A 127 -14.54 -44.21 -14.67
N ASP A 128 -13.75 -44.12 -15.74
CA ASP A 128 -12.41 -43.53 -15.73
C ASP A 128 -12.40 -42.10 -15.18
N ALA A 129 -13.52 -41.37 -15.36
CA ALA A 129 -13.71 -40.01 -14.88
C ALA A 129 -13.83 -39.91 -13.36
N ILE A 130 -14.53 -40.85 -12.70
CA ILE A 130 -14.66 -40.90 -11.23
C ILE A 130 -13.31 -41.32 -10.63
N SER A 131 -12.74 -42.40 -11.15
CA SER A 131 -11.48 -42.97 -10.68
C SER A 131 -10.32 -41.97 -10.74
N ARG A 132 -10.21 -41.24 -11.86
CA ARG A 132 -9.17 -40.21 -12.04
C ARG A 132 -9.30 -39.05 -11.06
N ARG A 133 -10.53 -38.63 -10.71
CA ARG A 133 -10.76 -37.53 -9.77
C ARG A 133 -10.50 -37.93 -8.32
N LEU A 134 -10.88 -39.13 -7.92
CA LEU A 134 -10.56 -39.65 -6.58
C LEU A 134 -9.06 -39.84 -6.40
N ARG A 135 -8.35 -40.35 -7.42
CA ARG A 135 -6.88 -40.35 -7.42
C ARG A 135 -6.31 -38.93 -7.33
N GLY A 136 -6.89 -37.96 -8.04
CA GLY A 136 -6.52 -36.55 -7.90
C GLY A 136 -6.69 -36.00 -6.48
N VAL A 137 -7.72 -36.43 -5.74
CA VAL A 137 -7.89 -36.08 -4.31
C VAL A 137 -6.77 -36.72 -3.48
N ARG A 138 -6.50 -38.01 -3.67
CA ARG A 138 -5.38 -38.71 -3.00
C ARG A 138 -4.04 -38.02 -3.25
N ASP A 139 -3.75 -37.68 -4.50
CA ASP A 139 -2.47 -37.08 -4.90
C ASP A 139 -2.28 -35.68 -4.30
N ILE A 140 -3.37 -35.00 -3.91
CA ILE A 140 -3.34 -33.73 -3.16
C ILE A 140 -3.17 -33.97 -1.64
N LEU A 141 -3.90 -34.94 -1.07
CA LEU A 141 -3.95 -35.14 0.38
C LEU A 141 -2.76 -35.92 0.95
N LEU A 142 -2.21 -36.88 0.19
CA LEU A 142 -1.12 -37.72 0.69
C LEU A 142 0.14 -36.91 1.03
N PRO A 143 0.63 -35.97 0.18
CA PRO A 143 1.75 -35.11 0.55
C PRO A 143 1.45 -34.20 1.76
N LEU A 144 0.18 -33.82 1.96
CA LEU A 144 -0.23 -32.99 3.09
C LEU A 144 -0.15 -33.78 4.41
N ILE A 145 -0.61 -35.03 4.42
CA ILE A 145 -0.45 -35.95 5.55
C ILE A 145 1.03 -36.16 5.90
N GLU A 146 1.89 -36.31 4.88
CA GLU A 146 3.32 -36.51 5.09
C GLU A 146 3.98 -35.28 5.71
N ALA A 147 3.55 -34.07 5.34
CA ALA A 147 4.01 -32.84 5.98
C ALA A 147 3.57 -32.74 7.46
N TYR A 148 2.34 -33.17 7.79
CA TYR A 148 1.84 -33.19 9.18
C TYR A 148 2.56 -34.18 10.08
N ALA A 149 3.19 -35.22 9.54
CA ALA A 149 3.95 -36.19 10.33
C ALA A 149 5.17 -35.56 11.04
N GLY A 150 5.67 -34.43 10.52
CA GLY A 150 6.84 -33.72 11.02
C GLY A 150 8.15 -34.52 10.88
N PRO A 151 9.31 -33.91 11.18
CA PRO A 151 10.61 -34.56 10.99
C PRO A 151 10.85 -35.71 11.98
N ALA A 152 11.56 -36.76 11.53
CA ALA A 152 11.90 -37.94 12.33
C ALA A 152 12.90 -37.64 13.48
N GLU A 153 13.59 -36.51 13.39
CA GLU A 153 14.61 -36.02 14.34
C GLU A 153 14.07 -35.72 15.75
N ALA A 154 12.75 -35.72 15.93
CA ALA A 154 12.07 -35.45 17.21
C ALA A 154 12.02 -36.65 18.18
N GLY A 155 12.76 -37.73 17.93
CA GLY A 155 12.85 -38.89 18.82
C GLY A 155 11.66 -39.83 18.69
N GLY A 156 11.71 -40.72 17.70
CA GLY A 156 10.81 -41.84 17.54
C GLY A 156 11.18 -42.63 16.29
N THR A 157 11.43 -43.93 16.43
CA THR A 157 11.60 -44.81 15.27
C THR A 157 10.26 -45.05 14.59
N SER A 158 10.28 -44.94 13.27
CA SER A 158 9.25 -45.35 12.31
C SER A 158 8.07 -44.39 12.09
N LEU A 159 7.68 -44.30 10.82
CA LEU A 159 6.42 -43.75 10.32
C LEU A 159 5.17 -44.47 10.88
N SER A 160 5.25 -45.15 12.04
CA SER A 160 4.16 -45.94 12.65
C SER A 160 3.50 -45.25 13.86
N THR A 161 4.02 -44.11 14.34
CA THR A 161 3.49 -43.34 15.49
C THR A 161 3.18 -41.87 15.16
N GLY A 162 3.12 -41.51 13.87
CA GLY A 162 2.75 -40.16 13.43
C GLY A 162 1.25 -39.88 13.53
N PRO A 163 0.82 -38.61 13.46
CA PRO A 163 -0.59 -38.28 13.27
C PRO A 163 -1.10 -38.80 11.90
N PHE A 164 -2.41 -39.03 11.79
CA PHE A 164 -3.10 -39.41 10.55
C PHE A 164 -2.70 -40.75 9.90
N MET A 165 -2.29 -41.74 10.71
CA MET A 165 -1.83 -43.04 10.22
C MET A 165 -2.91 -43.85 9.51
N GLU A 166 -4.13 -43.80 10.01
CA GLU A 166 -5.26 -44.54 9.45
C GLU A 166 -5.72 -43.91 8.13
N GLU A 167 -5.79 -42.59 8.09
CA GLU A 167 -6.08 -41.78 6.90
C GLU A 167 -5.03 -42.01 5.81
N ARG A 168 -3.74 -42.12 6.18
CA ARG A 168 -2.67 -42.49 5.25
C ARG A 168 -2.88 -43.88 4.67
N ARG A 169 -3.29 -44.85 5.50
CA ARG A 169 -3.56 -46.22 5.08
C ARG A 169 -4.74 -46.25 4.10
N GLN A 170 -5.82 -45.53 4.41
CA GLN A 170 -6.99 -45.39 3.55
C GLN A 170 -6.63 -44.75 2.19
N LEU A 171 -5.84 -43.67 2.17
CA LEU A 171 -5.41 -43.04 0.92
C LEU A 171 -4.54 -43.97 0.04
N ARG A 172 -3.68 -44.80 0.65
CA ARG A 172 -2.87 -45.79 -0.07
C ARG A 172 -3.70 -47.00 -0.54
N GLY A 173 -4.74 -47.36 0.21
CA GLY A 173 -5.71 -48.41 -0.13
C GLY A 173 -6.75 -48.00 -1.16
N LEU A 174 -6.85 -46.72 -1.50
CA LEU A 174 -7.91 -46.17 -2.36
C LEU A 174 -8.10 -46.92 -3.69
N ASP A 175 -7.02 -47.30 -4.38
CA ASP A 175 -7.13 -48.04 -5.65
C ASP A 175 -7.72 -49.45 -5.45
N GLN A 176 -7.44 -50.10 -4.32
CA GLN A 176 -8.01 -51.40 -3.96
C GLN A 176 -9.48 -51.26 -3.55
N ASP A 177 -9.80 -50.25 -2.75
CA ASP A 177 -11.17 -49.95 -2.31
C ASP A 177 -12.07 -49.62 -3.50
N MET A 178 -11.55 -48.84 -4.46
CA MET A 178 -12.25 -48.54 -5.71
C MET A 178 -12.44 -49.78 -6.60
N ALA A 179 -11.44 -50.66 -6.69
CA ALA A 179 -11.56 -51.90 -7.46
C ALA A 179 -12.52 -52.91 -6.82
N ALA A 180 -12.67 -52.86 -5.48
CA ALA A 180 -13.59 -53.71 -4.72
C ALA A 180 -15.02 -53.14 -4.61
N ALA A 181 -15.25 -51.89 -5.02
CA ALA A 181 -16.56 -51.25 -4.92
C ALA A 181 -17.55 -51.88 -5.92
N GLN A 182 -18.53 -52.62 -5.40
CA GLN A 182 -19.57 -53.30 -6.19
C GLN A 182 -20.91 -52.55 -6.21
N SER A 183 -21.04 -51.43 -5.48
CA SER A 183 -22.25 -50.61 -5.43
C SER A 183 -21.92 -49.11 -5.44
N TRP A 184 -22.88 -48.28 -5.87
CA TRP A 184 -22.76 -46.83 -5.77
C TRP A 184 -22.69 -46.34 -4.32
N ASP A 185 -23.35 -47.03 -3.40
CA ASP A 185 -23.26 -46.76 -1.97
C ASP A 185 -21.82 -46.97 -1.44
N ALA A 186 -21.09 -47.95 -1.97
CA ALA A 186 -19.68 -48.15 -1.62
C ALA A 186 -18.80 -47.02 -2.15
N VAL A 187 -19.08 -46.49 -3.35
CA VAL A 187 -18.38 -45.31 -3.91
C VAL A 187 -18.67 -44.05 -3.09
N GLU A 188 -19.92 -43.86 -2.66
CA GLU A 188 -20.30 -42.75 -1.76
C GLU A 188 -19.64 -42.88 -0.39
N ALA A 189 -19.50 -44.10 0.14
CA ALA A 189 -18.78 -44.36 1.39
C ALA A 189 -17.28 -44.01 1.28
N ILE A 190 -16.63 -44.34 0.15
CA ILE A 190 -15.24 -43.95 -0.15
C ILE A 190 -15.14 -42.42 -0.19
N MET A 191 -16.06 -41.74 -0.88
CA MET A 191 -16.08 -40.28 -0.96
C MET A 191 -16.31 -39.61 0.40
N ALA A 192 -17.21 -40.15 1.22
CA ALA A 192 -17.44 -39.68 2.58
C ALA A 192 -16.20 -39.90 3.46
N GLY A 193 -15.48 -41.02 3.28
CA GLY A 193 -14.18 -41.26 3.90
C GLY A 193 -13.17 -40.18 3.54
N LEU A 194 -13.00 -39.89 2.25
CA LEU A 194 -12.11 -38.83 1.78
C LEU A 194 -12.52 -37.43 2.29
N ALA A 195 -13.82 -37.13 2.35
CA ALA A 195 -14.32 -35.88 2.90
C ALA A 195 -13.97 -35.73 4.39
N ARG A 196 -14.12 -36.80 5.18
CA ARG A 196 -13.69 -36.81 6.60
C ARG A 196 -12.19 -36.59 6.75
N ILE A 197 -11.37 -37.17 5.87
CA ILE A 197 -9.91 -36.92 5.85
C ILE A 197 -9.63 -35.45 5.56
N VAL A 198 -10.29 -34.86 4.57
CA VAL A 198 -10.13 -33.43 4.22
C VAL A 198 -10.49 -32.53 5.40
N ASP A 199 -11.60 -32.81 6.08
CA ASP A 199 -12.04 -32.00 7.22
C ASP A 199 -11.13 -32.18 8.42
N GLY A 200 -10.68 -33.40 8.74
CA GLY A 200 -9.71 -33.65 9.80
C GLY A 200 -8.35 -32.98 9.57
N LEU A 201 -7.89 -32.93 8.31
CA LEU A 201 -6.68 -32.19 7.93
C LEU A 201 -6.88 -30.67 7.98
N GLY A 202 -8.09 -30.19 7.71
CA GLY A 202 -8.48 -28.79 7.90
C GLY A 202 -8.49 -28.39 9.37
N ASP A 203 -9.03 -29.23 10.25
CA ASP A 203 -9.03 -29.00 11.69
C ASP A 203 -7.60 -28.99 12.26
N ALA A 204 -6.73 -29.89 11.81
CA ALA A 204 -5.32 -29.87 12.21
C ALA A 204 -4.56 -28.62 11.71
N ALA A 205 -4.90 -28.11 10.52
CA ALA A 205 -4.36 -26.84 10.04
C ALA A 205 -4.71 -25.69 11.00
N LEU A 206 -5.85 -25.77 11.67
CA LEU A 206 -6.33 -24.75 12.62
C LEU A 206 -5.91 -25.02 14.07
N ALA A 207 -5.16 -26.08 14.35
CA ALA A 207 -4.83 -26.52 15.71
C ALA A 207 -3.39 -26.25 16.16
N ALA A 208 -2.40 -26.19 15.24
CA ALA A 208 -0.98 -26.08 15.61
C ALA A 208 -0.49 -24.65 15.85
N GLY A 209 -0.79 -23.72 14.94
CA GLY A 209 -0.31 -22.34 14.96
C GLY A 209 -0.79 -21.56 13.73
N GLY A 210 -0.77 -20.24 13.81
CA GLY A 210 -1.20 -19.33 12.75
C GLY A 210 -0.01 -18.69 12.02
N VAL A 211 -0.10 -18.61 10.69
CA VAL A 211 0.79 -17.75 9.88
C VAL A 211 0.11 -16.41 9.69
N HIS A 212 0.77 -15.35 10.14
CA HIS A 212 0.24 -14.00 10.13
C HIS A 212 1.10 -13.11 9.23
N LEU A 213 0.46 -12.41 8.30
CA LEU A 213 1.09 -11.39 7.47
C LEU A 213 0.51 -10.04 7.87
N SER A 214 1.36 -9.07 8.17
CA SER A 214 0.96 -7.70 8.49
C SER A 214 1.72 -6.71 7.61
N TYR A 215 0.96 -5.76 7.07
CA TYR A 215 1.45 -4.58 6.37
C TYR A 215 1.27 -3.30 7.21
N ASP A 216 0.96 -3.43 8.50
CA ASP A 216 0.54 -2.29 9.34
C ASP A 216 1.67 -1.32 9.67
N ALA A 217 2.92 -1.76 9.54
CA ALA A 217 4.08 -0.89 9.70
C ALA A 217 4.38 -0.15 8.39
N GLU A 218 4.36 1.18 8.40
CA GLU A 218 4.72 2.08 7.28
C GLU A 218 6.05 1.67 6.61
N ALA A 219 6.96 1.03 7.36
CA ALA A 219 8.33 0.72 6.93
C ALA A 219 8.63 -0.75 6.54
N ALA A 220 7.74 -1.73 6.79
CA ALA A 220 8.08 -3.15 6.58
C ALA A 220 6.88 -4.06 6.28
N CYS A 221 7.17 -5.19 5.63
CA CYS A 221 6.32 -6.38 5.57
C CYS A 221 6.74 -7.31 6.72
N ARG A 222 5.79 -7.79 7.53
CA ARG A 222 6.05 -8.69 8.65
C ARG A 222 5.29 -10.00 8.46
N LEU A 223 5.99 -11.13 8.51
CA LEU A 223 5.42 -12.48 8.51
C LEU A 223 5.78 -13.19 9.80
N GLN A 224 4.79 -13.75 10.48
CA GLN A 224 4.98 -14.42 11.76
C GLN A 224 4.37 -15.82 11.77
N LEU A 225 5.02 -16.75 12.45
CA LEU A 225 4.42 -18.01 12.90
C LEU A 225 4.24 -17.92 14.41
N ALA A 226 3.00 -17.98 14.88
CA ALA A 226 2.67 -17.83 16.29
C ALA A 226 1.59 -18.81 16.75
N ILE A 227 1.56 -19.10 18.06
CA ILE A 227 0.51 -19.88 18.69
C ILE A 227 -0.31 -18.99 19.62
N ARG A 228 -1.62 -18.95 19.42
CA ARG A 228 -2.56 -18.04 20.06
C ARG A 228 -3.10 -18.60 21.37
N PHE A 229 -3.19 -17.71 22.36
CA PHE A 229 -3.75 -17.94 23.68
C PHE A 229 -4.73 -16.80 24.03
N LYS A 230 -5.41 -16.94 25.15
CA LYS A 230 -6.27 -15.91 25.75
C LYS A 230 -6.07 -15.88 27.25
N VAL A 231 -6.05 -14.69 27.83
CA VAL A 231 -6.12 -14.51 29.28
C VAL A 231 -7.60 -14.51 29.67
N ALA A 232 -8.01 -15.45 30.50
CA ALA A 232 -9.40 -15.58 30.95
C ALA A 232 -9.73 -14.49 31.97
N SER A 233 -10.33 -13.39 31.50
CA SER A 233 -10.81 -12.31 32.35
C SER A 233 -12.08 -11.71 31.76
N ASP A 234 -13.05 -11.39 32.62
CA ASP A 234 -14.32 -10.76 32.25
C ASP A 234 -14.16 -9.28 31.87
N SER A 235 -13.03 -8.68 32.28
CA SER A 235 -12.67 -7.28 32.01
C SER A 235 -11.50 -7.18 31.01
N PRO A 236 -11.36 -6.08 30.27
CA PRO A 236 -10.21 -5.87 29.40
C PRO A 236 -8.91 -5.80 30.21
N VAL A 237 -7.92 -6.60 29.82
CA VAL A 237 -6.59 -6.61 30.43
C VAL A 237 -5.72 -5.50 29.81
N PRO A 238 -4.97 -4.73 30.61
CA PRO A 238 -4.04 -3.73 30.12
C PRO A 238 -3.02 -4.27 29.10
N ALA A 239 -2.66 -3.46 28.12
CA ALA A 239 -1.84 -3.89 26.98
C ALA A 239 -0.41 -4.33 27.38
N ASP A 240 0.16 -3.71 28.42
CA ASP A 240 1.44 -4.06 29.02
C ASP A 240 1.43 -5.47 29.64
N ARG A 241 0.37 -5.79 30.41
CA ARG A 241 0.17 -7.13 31.00
C ARG A 241 0.04 -8.22 29.94
N LEU A 242 -0.63 -7.93 28.83
CA LEU A 242 -0.73 -8.87 27.72
C LEU A 242 0.62 -9.05 27.00
N ALA A 243 1.41 -7.98 26.87
CA ALA A 243 2.76 -8.08 26.29
C ALA A 243 3.72 -8.88 27.18
N ASP A 244 3.57 -8.81 28.50
CA ASP A 244 4.30 -9.71 29.42
C ASP A 244 3.88 -11.16 29.24
N ALA A 245 2.57 -11.41 29.05
CA ALA A 245 2.06 -12.75 28.76
C ALA A 245 2.62 -13.32 27.46
N ASP A 246 2.68 -12.51 26.39
CA ASP A 246 3.30 -12.90 25.10
C ASP A 246 4.76 -13.33 25.29
N ARG A 247 5.55 -12.54 26.04
CA ARG A 247 6.97 -12.83 26.33
C ARG A 247 7.14 -14.13 27.10
N VAL A 248 6.35 -14.35 28.15
CA VAL A 248 6.41 -15.58 28.95
C VAL A 248 6.02 -16.80 28.12
N LEU A 249 4.91 -16.73 27.38
CA LEU A 249 4.46 -17.81 26.50
C LEU A 249 5.48 -18.14 25.41
N THR A 250 6.09 -17.11 24.82
CA THR A 250 7.14 -17.24 23.80
C THR A 250 8.38 -17.95 24.35
N ARG A 251 8.86 -17.58 25.55
CA ARG A 251 10.00 -18.24 26.19
C ARG A 251 9.68 -19.68 26.60
N LEU A 252 8.49 -19.94 27.12
CA LEU A 252 8.07 -21.30 27.51
C LEU A 252 8.06 -22.26 26.32
N LEU A 253 7.64 -21.80 25.13
CA LEU A 253 7.70 -22.64 23.94
C LEU A 253 9.13 -22.77 23.39
N ASN A 254 9.78 -21.66 23.03
CA ASN A 254 11.07 -21.73 22.34
C ASN A 254 12.24 -22.16 23.24
N GLY A 255 12.17 -21.91 24.55
CA GLY A 255 13.21 -22.28 25.51
C GLY A 255 12.88 -23.52 26.35
N GLY A 256 11.60 -23.77 26.63
CA GLY A 256 11.16 -24.90 27.46
C GLY A 256 11.18 -26.26 26.77
N TYR A 257 11.29 -26.29 25.43
CA TYR A 257 11.33 -27.52 24.63
C TYR A 257 12.58 -27.55 23.71
N PRO A 258 13.69 -28.17 24.14
CA PRO A 258 14.92 -28.22 23.35
C PRO A 258 14.74 -28.81 21.95
N GLN A 259 13.83 -29.78 21.79
CA GLN A 259 13.52 -30.38 20.49
C GLN A 259 12.89 -29.37 19.52
N LEU A 260 11.97 -28.52 20.00
CA LEU A 260 11.37 -27.44 19.21
C LEU A 260 12.42 -26.41 18.80
N ALA A 261 13.28 -26.02 19.75
CA ALA A 261 14.34 -25.05 19.49
C ALA A 261 15.39 -25.55 18.49
N GLY A 262 15.77 -26.83 18.58
CA GLY A 262 16.68 -27.49 17.64
C GLY A 262 16.09 -27.52 16.23
N TRP A 263 14.86 -28.02 16.11
CA TRP A 263 14.14 -28.07 14.83
C TRP A 263 13.99 -26.70 14.16
N LEU A 264 13.57 -25.67 14.91
CA LEU A 264 13.45 -24.31 14.37
C LEU A 264 14.82 -23.77 13.90
N CYS A 265 15.89 -24.00 14.65
CA CYS A 265 17.24 -23.60 14.27
C CYS A 265 17.67 -24.25 12.94
N ASP A 266 17.45 -25.56 12.79
CA ASP A 266 17.80 -26.29 11.56
C ASP A 266 16.98 -25.82 10.35
N ARG A 267 15.70 -25.54 10.55
CA ARG A 267 14.83 -25.00 9.49
C ARG A 267 15.18 -23.57 9.11
N LEU A 268 15.58 -22.72 10.07
CA LEU A 268 16.10 -21.39 9.77
C LEU A 268 17.43 -21.46 8.99
N ARG A 269 18.27 -22.46 9.26
CA ARG A 269 19.48 -22.71 8.46
C ARG A 269 19.16 -23.16 7.04
N ALA A 270 18.11 -23.97 6.85
CA ALA A 270 17.61 -24.32 5.53
C ALA A 270 17.05 -23.08 4.80
N LEU A 271 16.29 -22.23 5.50
CA LEU A 271 15.76 -20.98 4.95
C LEU A 271 16.89 -20.03 4.52
N ALA A 272 17.92 -19.85 5.35
CA ALA A 272 19.08 -19.03 5.02
C ALA A 272 19.79 -19.48 3.73
N ARG A 273 19.95 -20.80 3.55
CA ARG A 273 20.51 -21.40 2.33
C ARG A 273 19.63 -21.13 1.11
N ARG A 274 18.32 -21.40 1.20
CA ARG A 274 17.38 -21.15 0.10
C ARG A 274 17.31 -19.68 -0.32
N VAL A 275 17.40 -18.75 0.64
CA VAL A 275 17.47 -17.31 0.35
C VAL A 275 18.73 -16.98 -0.44
N ALA A 276 19.89 -17.51 -0.04
CA ALA A 276 21.15 -17.31 -0.76
C ALA A 276 21.14 -17.93 -2.18
N GLU A 277 20.55 -19.13 -2.33
CA GLU A 277 20.39 -19.80 -3.63
C GLU A 277 19.46 -19.02 -4.59
N SER A 278 18.42 -18.38 -4.04
CA SER A 278 17.44 -17.59 -4.81
C SER A 278 17.99 -16.24 -5.29
N ASP A 279 19.12 -15.80 -4.74
CA ASP A 279 19.80 -14.56 -5.08
C ASP A 279 21.33 -14.72 -5.02
N PRO A 280 21.91 -15.41 -6.02
CA PRO A 280 23.35 -15.68 -6.07
C PRO A 280 24.19 -14.39 -6.22
N SER A 281 23.57 -13.28 -6.61
CA SER A 281 24.22 -11.97 -6.74
C SER A 281 24.46 -11.27 -5.40
N GLY A 282 23.95 -11.80 -4.28
CA GLY A 282 24.16 -11.23 -2.94
C GLY A 282 23.43 -9.91 -2.69
N ASN A 283 22.33 -9.67 -3.42
CA ASN A 283 21.46 -8.50 -3.26
C ASN A 283 20.45 -8.64 -2.11
N SER A 284 20.49 -9.74 -1.37
CA SER A 284 19.63 -10.01 -0.24
C SER A 284 20.42 -10.65 0.89
N ARG A 285 19.98 -10.38 2.12
CA ARG A 285 20.63 -10.90 3.34
C ARG A 285 19.58 -11.29 4.37
N LEU A 286 19.58 -12.56 4.75
CA LEU A 286 18.87 -13.04 5.93
C LEU A 286 19.76 -12.84 7.15
N ILE A 287 19.20 -12.32 8.23
CA ILE A 287 19.93 -12.03 9.48
C ILE A 287 19.04 -12.40 10.66
N VAL A 288 19.57 -13.21 11.58
CA VAL A 288 18.92 -13.59 12.84
C VAL A 288 19.35 -12.59 13.91
N LEU A 289 18.39 -11.83 14.43
CA LEU A 289 18.62 -10.74 15.36
C LEU A 289 18.55 -11.17 16.83
N GLU A 290 17.65 -12.11 17.12
CA GLU A 290 17.44 -12.67 18.45
C GLU A 290 17.43 -14.19 18.34
N ASP A 291 18.10 -14.84 19.29
CA ASP A 291 18.05 -16.29 19.44
C ASP A 291 16.73 -16.67 20.10
N GLY A 292 15.93 -17.50 19.42
CA GLY A 292 14.62 -17.88 19.94
C GLY A 292 14.70 -18.67 21.25
N ARG A 293 15.83 -19.33 21.56
CA ARG A 293 15.98 -20.16 22.78
C ARG A 293 15.83 -19.37 24.08
N ALA A 294 16.25 -18.10 24.07
CA ALA A 294 16.25 -17.23 25.23
C ALA A 294 15.49 -15.91 25.01
N GLY A 295 15.15 -15.59 23.76
CA GLY A 295 14.59 -14.30 23.37
C GLY A 295 13.10 -14.11 23.71
N PRO A 296 12.67 -12.87 24.02
CA PRO A 296 11.29 -12.51 24.35
C PRO A 296 10.35 -12.58 23.16
N ARG A 297 10.90 -12.49 21.93
CA ARG A 297 10.16 -12.40 20.67
C ARG A 297 10.31 -13.65 19.81
N GLY A 298 10.89 -14.71 20.38
CA GLY A 298 11.22 -15.93 19.65
C GLY A 298 12.33 -15.67 18.64
N TRP A 299 12.32 -16.41 17.53
CA TRP A 299 13.31 -16.24 16.48
C TRP A 299 12.99 -15.00 15.64
N ALA A 300 13.62 -13.88 15.98
CA ALA A 300 13.49 -12.64 15.21
C ALA A 300 14.47 -12.63 14.02
N VAL A 301 13.93 -12.67 12.81
CA VAL A 301 14.66 -12.73 11.54
C VAL A 301 14.35 -11.49 10.71
N ARG A 302 15.36 -11.03 9.99
CA ARG A 302 15.21 -9.90 9.07
C ARG A 302 15.85 -10.22 7.73
N ILE A 303 15.11 -9.97 6.66
CA ILE A 303 15.58 -10.12 5.29
C ILE A 303 15.68 -8.74 4.68
N LEU A 304 16.90 -8.35 4.32
CA LEU A 304 17.19 -7.08 3.70
C LEU A 304 17.38 -7.30 2.21
N VAL A 305 16.86 -6.40 1.39
CA VAL A 305 17.06 -6.36 -0.06
C VAL A 305 17.80 -5.08 -0.42
N ASN A 306 18.84 -5.17 -1.24
CA ASN A 306 19.75 -4.09 -1.57
C ASN A 306 18.99 -2.83 -2.02
N PRO A 307 19.00 -1.74 -1.22
CA PRO A 307 18.26 -0.52 -1.54
C PRO A 307 18.83 0.24 -2.75
N GLY A 308 20.00 -0.13 -3.25
CA GLY A 308 20.59 0.45 -4.47
C GLY A 308 20.10 -0.18 -5.78
N LEU A 309 19.26 -1.22 -5.72
CA LEU A 309 18.67 -1.81 -6.92
C LEU A 309 17.63 -0.86 -7.55
N PRO A 310 17.53 -0.81 -8.90
CA PRO A 310 16.40 -0.19 -9.56
C PRO A 310 15.07 -0.79 -9.06
N ALA A 311 14.05 0.04 -8.90
CA ALA A 311 12.75 -0.36 -8.36
C ALA A 311 12.19 -1.67 -8.98
N PRO A 312 12.15 -1.86 -10.32
CA PRO A 312 11.68 -3.12 -10.91
C PRO A 312 12.47 -4.35 -10.47
N ALA A 313 13.80 -4.25 -10.41
CA ALA A 313 14.68 -5.34 -9.98
C ALA A 313 14.52 -5.64 -8.49
N TRP A 314 14.36 -4.60 -7.67
CA TRP A 314 14.08 -4.74 -6.25
C TRP A 314 12.75 -5.48 -6.02
N PHE A 315 11.68 -5.09 -6.73
CA PHE A 315 10.36 -5.72 -6.56
C PHE A 315 10.32 -7.16 -7.04
N ALA A 316 11.01 -7.47 -8.13
CA ALA A 316 11.14 -8.86 -8.58
C ALA A 316 11.82 -9.74 -7.54
N LEU A 317 12.89 -9.25 -6.90
CA LEU A 317 13.61 -9.96 -5.85
C LEU A 317 12.76 -10.07 -4.56
N PHE A 318 12.12 -8.98 -4.14
CA PHE A 318 11.18 -8.99 -3.01
C PHE A 318 10.09 -10.05 -3.20
N ARG A 319 9.43 -10.08 -4.37
CA ARG A 319 8.34 -11.03 -4.65
C ARG A 319 8.79 -12.47 -4.48
N ARG A 320 9.98 -12.81 -5.00
CA ARG A 320 10.57 -14.16 -4.85
C ARG A 320 10.82 -14.50 -3.39
N LEU A 321 11.46 -13.60 -2.65
CA LEU A 321 11.78 -13.81 -1.22
C LEU A 321 10.52 -13.91 -0.36
N HIS A 322 9.50 -13.08 -0.62
CA HIS A 322 8.20 -13.14 0.04
C HIS A 322 7.53 -14.49 -0.19
N ASN A 323 7.43 -14.95 -1.44
CA ASN A 323 6.78 -16.23 -1.77
C ASN A 323 7.51 -17.41 -1.12
N LEU A 324 8.85 -17.39 -1.15
CA LEU A 324 9.70 -18.38 -0.48
C LEU A 324 9.40 -18.43 1.04
N LEU A 325 9.26 -17.27 1.68
CA LEU A 325 8.94 -17.18 3.10
C LEU A 325 7.54 -17.67 3.44
N VAL A 326 6.52 -17.28 2.66
CA VAL A 326 5.15 -17.76 2.86
C VAL A 326 5.13 -19.28 2.81
N MET A 327 5.73 -19.88 1.77
CA MET A 327 5.84 -21.33 1.65
C MET A 327 6.57 -21.96 2.85
N ALA A 328 7.72 -21.39 3.24
CA ALA A 328 8.50 -21.91 4.36
C ALA A 328 7.71 -21.88 5.69
N LEU A 329 7.00 -20.78 5.99
CA LEU A 329 6.22 -20.66 7.23
C LEU A 329 5.02 -21.60 7.25
N PHE A 330 4.35 -21.82 6.12
CA PHE A 330 3.28 -22.82 6.04
C PHE A 330 3.82 -24.25 6.19
N SER A 331 4.97 -24.58 5.60
CA SER A 331 5.62 -25.88 5.85
C SER A 331 5.97 -26.07 7.33
N LEU A 332 6.52 -25.04 7.98
CA LEU A 332 6.81 -25.08 9.42
C LEU A 332 5.55 -25.27 10.26
N LYS A 333 4.45 -24.61 9.89
CA LYS A 333 3.14 -24.77 10.55
C LYS A 333 2.65 -26.22 10.51
N LEU A 334 2.76 -26.89 9.36
CA LEU A 334 2.35 -28.29 9.22
C LEU A 334 3.23 -29.22 10.06
N GLU A 335 4.55 -29.06 9.98
CA GLU A 335 5.50 -29.85 10.76
C GLU A 335 5.35 -29.64 12.28
N LEU A 336 5.01 -28.42 12.70
CA LEU A 336 4.76 -28.06 14.10
C LEU A 336 3.62 -28.91 14.70
N TYR A 337 2.58 -29.23 13.93
CA TYR A 337 1.50 -30.10 14.41
C TYR A 337 2.02 -31.47 14.83
N GLY A 338 2.80 -32.14 13.98
CA GLY A 338 3.38 -33.45 14.28
C GLY A 338 4.36 -33.40 15.44
N LEU A 339 5.12 -32.31 15.57
CA LEU A 339 6.00 -32.09 16.70
C LEU A 339 5.23 -31.91 18.01
N LEU A 340 4.19 -31.07 18.03
CA LEU A 340 3.33 -30.87 19.20
C LEU A 340 2.59 -32.14 19.59
N HIS A 341 2.18 -32.97 18.61
CA HIS A 341 1.56 -34.26 18.85
C HIS A 341 2.50 -35.22 19.60
N ARG A 342 3.78 -35.27 19.21
CA ARG A 342 4.80 -36.10 19.89
C ARG A 342 5.19 -35.57 21.28
N LEU A 343 5.09 -34.26 21.49
CA LEU A 343 5.34 -33.60 22.78
C LEU A 343 4.10 -33.58 23.69
N ALA A 344 2.98 -34.19 23.27
CA ALA A 344 1.75 -34.20 24.05
C ALA A 344 1.98 -34.83 25.43
N GLY A 345 1.63 -34.10 26.49
CA GLY A 345 1.82 -34.52 27.89
C GLY A 345 3.20 -34.18 28.49
N ALA A 346 4.17 -33.72 27.70
CA ALA A 346 5.46 -33.26 28.23
C ALA A 346 5.36 -31.85 28.83
N ALA A 347 5.74 -31.70 30.10
CA ALA A 347 5.90 -30.40 30.73
C ALA A 347 7.12 -29.67 30.14
N PRO A 348 7.07 -28.33 29.98
CA PRO A 348 8.26 -27.57 29.59
C PRO A 348 9.35 -27.78 30.65
N ALA A 349 10.61 -27.91 30.21
CA ALA A 349 11.74 -27.99 31.12
C ALA A 349 11.72 -26.78 32.07
N GLY A 350 12.02 -27.02 33.34
CA GLY A 350 11.93 -26.02 34.41
C GLY A 350 12.54 -24.69 33.97
N SER A 351 11.82 -23.60 34.24
CA SER A 351 12.18 -22.24 33.84
C SER A 351 13.68 -22.03 34.09
N PRO A 352 14.49 -21.54 33.12
CA PRO A 352 15.71 -20.85 33.52
C PRO A 352 15.27 -19.82 34.56
N ALA A 353 15.95 -19.84 35.71
CA ALA A 353 15.71 -18.89 36.77
C ALA A 353 15.67 -17.48 36.16
N ALA A 354 14.82 -16.63 36.71
CA ALA A 354 14.74 -15.23 36.34
C ALA A 354 16.06 -14.51 36.70
N ASP A 355 17.13 -14.76 35.95
CA ASP A 355 18.25 -13.86 35.87
C ASP A 355 17.75 -12.65 35.08
N GLY A 356 17.20 -11.69 35.82
CA GLY A 356 16.82 -10.36 35.34
C GLY A 356 15.69 -10.38 34.33
N ALA A 357 14.46 -10.52 34.81
CA ALA A 357 13.31 -10.03 34.06
C ALA A 357 13.45 -8.51 33.84
N ASP A 358 13.94 -8.08 32.67
CA ASP A 358 13.48 -6.83 32.08
C ASP A 358 13.79 -6.74 30.58
N GLU A 359 12.77 -6.98 29.77
CA GLU A 359 12.81 -6.80 28.32
C GLU A 359 11.66 -5.88 27.91
N THR A 360 11.84 -4.60 28.18
CA THR A 360 11.08 -3.54 27.50
C THR A 360 11.92 -3.02 26.34
N ALA A 361 11.87 -3.74 25.22
CA ALA A 361 12.18 -3.16 23.93
C ALA A 361 11.32 -1.90 23.73
N THR A 362 11.99 -0.79 23.49
CA THR A 362 11.47 0.56 23.38
C THR A 362 10.23 0.63 22.48
N ARG A 363 9.18 1.30 22.99
CA ARG A 363 7.91 1.55 22.32
C ARG A 363 8.11 2.15 20.93
N GLY A 364 7.57 1.45 19.94
CA GLY A 364 7.42 1.85 18.55
C GLY A 364 6.41 0.92 17.88
N GLY A 365 5.24 0.82 18.50
CA GLY A 365 4.19 -0.11 18.14
C GLY A 365 3.20 -0.12 19.28
N GLY A 366 2.34 0.90 19.34
CA GLY A 366 1.09 0.73 20.06
C GLY A 366 0.46 -0.57 19.56
N ARG A 367 -0.11 -1.38 20.45
CA ARG A 367 -0.97 -2.50 20.07
C ARG A 367 -2.15 -1.92 19.30
N ARG A 368 -1.95 -1.63 18.02
CA ARG A 368 -3.00 -1.37 17.04
C ARG A 368 -3.46 -2.74 16.58
N GLY A 369 -4.78 -2.94 16.63
CA GLY A 369 -5.47 -4.21 16.53
C GLY A 369 -4.65 -5.27 15.80
N MET A 370 -4.19 -6.26 16.55
CA MET A 370 -4.35 -7.64 16.12
C MET A 370 -5.46 -8.13 17.04
N GLU A 371 -6.71 -8.14 16.58
CA GLU A 371 -7.84 -8.61 17.39
C GLU A 371 -7.77 -10.14 17.55
N TYR A 372 -6.78 -10.60 18.31
CA TYR A 372 -7.00 -11.71 19.21
C TYR A 372 -8.14 -11.23 20.12
N GLY A 373 -9.36 -11.76 19.94
CA GLY A 373 -10.57 -11.31 20.66
C GLY A 373 -10.33 -11.04 22.15
N ARG A 374 -11.15 -10.18 22.77
CA ARG A 374 -11.02 -9.63 24.15
C ARG A 374 -10.04 -10.43 25.03
N ASN A 375 -8.87 -9.85 25.33
CA ASN A 375 -7.77 -10.43 26.13
C ASN A 375 -6.88 -11.49 25.46
N GLY A 376 -6.79 -11.51 24.13
CA GLY A 376 -5.91 -12.44 23.43
C GLY A 376 -4.42 -12.11 23.51
N CYS A 377 -3.59 -13.15 23.51
CA CYS A 377 -2.13 -13.14 23.56
C CYS A 377 -1.54 -14.21 22.61
N ALA A 378 -0.25 -14.15 22.30
CA ALA A 378 0.39 -15.06 21.36
C ALA A 378 1.83 -15.41 21.78
N ALA A 379 2.20 -16.66 21.58
CA ALA A 379 3.57 -17.14 21.65
C ALA A 379 4.18 -17.09 20.25
N VAL A 380 5.14 -16.20 20.04
CA VAL A 380 5.77 -16.01 18.72
C VAL A 380 6.91 -17.02 18.56
N LEU A 381 6.82 -17.90 17.55
CA LEU A 381 7.88 -18.85 17.25
C LEU A 381 8.92 -18.22 16.34
N VAL A 382 8.47 -17.67 15.21
CA VAL A 382 9.31 -17.01 14.21
C VAL A 382 8.68 -15.68 13.81
N ASP A 383 9.49 -14.63 13.76
CA ASP A 383 9.10 -13.28 13.33
C ASP A 383 10.04 -12.80 12.23
N VAL A 384 9.57 -12.78 10.98
CA VAL A 384 10.35 -12.37 9.82
C VAL A 384 9.93 -10.98 9.35
N THR A 385 10.89 -10.08 9.21
CA THR A 385 10.66 -8.71 8.72
C THR A 385 11.41 -8.45 7.42
N ILE A 386 10.71 -7.93 6.40
CA ILE A 386 11.31 -7.41 5.17
C ILE A 386 11.02 -5.90 5.09
N PRO A 387 12.02 -5.03 5.28
CA PRO A 387 11.83 -3.59 5.12
C PRO A 387 11.42 -3.23 3.68
N ARG A 388 10.53 -2.24 3.53
CA ARG A 388 10.03 -1.81 2.22
C ARG A 388 11.10 -1.08 1.40
N HIS A 389 10.98 -1.18 0.08
CA HIS A 389 11.77 -0.40 -0.85
C HIS A 389 11.65 1.08 -0.53
N GLY A 390 12.75 1.84 -0.66
CA GLY A 390 12.65 3.27 -0.46
C GLY A 390 12.33 3.67 0.99
N THR A 391 12.60 2.84 2.01
CA THR A 391 12.55 3.28 3.41
C THR A 391 13.94 3.64 3.96
N LEU A 392 13.99 4.62 4.86
CA LEU A 392 15.19 4.98 5.61
C LEU A 392 15.71 3.81 6.46
N ALA A 393 14.79 3.04 7.05
CA ALA A 393 15.11 1.87 7.85
C ALA A 393 15.92 0.84 7.05
N LEU A 394 15.51 0.55 5.81
CA LEU A 394 16.23 -0.36 4.93
C LEU A 394 17.65 0.14 4.63
N GLN A 395 17.81 1.43 4.28
CA GLN A 395 19.12 2.02 3.98
C GLN A 395 20.07 1.97 5.18
N GLN A 396 19.59 2.35 6.36
CA GLN A 396 20.37 2.31 7.60
C GLN A 396 20.82 0.88 7.94
N GLN A 397 19.90 -0.08 7.84
CA GLN A 397 20.20 -1.47 8.16
C GLN A 397 21.14 -2.09 7.13
N TRP A 398 20.88 -1.90 5.82
CA TRP A 398 21.74 -2.40 4.76
C TRP A 398 23.19 -1.96 4.93
N ARG A 399 23.43 -0.67 5.20
CA ARG A 399 24.78 -0.14 5.48
C ARG A 399 25.42 -0.85 6.67
N ARG A 400 24.72 -0.94 7.81
CA ARG A 400 25.27 -1.51 9.04
C ARG A 400 25.59 -3.00 8.94
N PHE A 401 24.83 -3.74 8.13
CA PHE A 401 25.09 -5.16 7.89
C PHE A 401 26.04 -5.43 6.72
N THR A 402 26.54 -4.39 6.05
CA THR A 402 27.59 -4.53 5.04
C THR A 402 28.94 -4.54 5.74
N GLY A 403 29.46 -5.74 6.00
CA GLY A 403 30.78 -5.97 6.60
C GLY A 403 30.80 -6.46 8.05
N ASP A 404 29.65 -6.56 8.72
CA ASP A 404 29.55 -6.98 10.14
C ASP A 404 28.45 -8.04 10.37
N VAL A 405 28.49 -9.12 9.57
CA VAL A 405 27.64 -10.31 9.74
C VAL A 405 28.56 -11.50 9.99
N ARG A 406 28.27 -12.27 11.04
CA ARG A 406 29.03 -13.46 11.44
C ARG A 406 28.15 -14.69 11.33
N LEU A 407 28.75 -15.83 11.01
CA LEU A 407 28.07 -17.11 11.08
C LEU A 407 28.25 -17.70 12.49
N GLU A 408 27.17 -17.75 13.25
CA GLU A 408 27.10 -18.36 14.58
C GLU A 408 26.12 -19.54 14.49
N ASP A 409 26.58 -20.77 14.81
CA ASP A 409 25.80 -22.02 14.65
C ASP A 409 25.24 -22.24 13.22
N GLY A 410 25.94 -21.74 12.21
CA GLY A 410 25.54 -21.78 10.81
C GLY A 410 24.42 -20.80 10.44
N LEU A 411 24.05 -19.88 11.34
CA LEU A 411 23.10 -18.80 11.08
C LEU A 411 23.81 -17.44 10.97
N PRO A 412 23.44 -16.60 10.00
CA PRO A 412 23.96 -15.24 9.90
C PRO A 412 23.41 -14.35 11.02
N ARG A 413 24.28 -13.87 11.90
CA ARG A 413 23.96 -12.99 13.04
C ARG A 413 24.71 -11.66 12.94
N PRO A 414 24.19 -10.58 13.54
CA PRO A 414 24.91 -9.33 13.65
C PRO A 414 26.22 -9.51 14.43
N GLY A 415 27.31 -8.92 13.93
CA GLY A 415 28.57 -8.85 14.67
C GLY A 415 28.55 -7.85 15.82
N ALA A 416 29.66 -7.75 16.55
CA ALA A 416 29.74 -6.98 17.79
C ALA A 416 29.56 -5.47 17.56
N ALA A 417 30.06 -4.92 16.44
CA ALA A 417 29.92 -3.49 16.15
C ALA A 417 28.45 -3.09 15.96
N TYR A 418 27.66 -3.90 15.25
CA TYR A 418 26.22 -3.72 15.13
C TYR A 418 25.53 -3.81 16.49
N ARG A 419 25.84 -4.82 17.32
CA ARG A 419 25.18 -5.00 18.63
C ARG A 419 25.43 -3.80 19.55
N ILE A 420 26.67 -3.31 19.62
CA ILE A 420 27.05 -2.15 20.44
C ILE A 420 26.34 -0.88 19.94
N THR A 421 26.44 -0.56 18.65
CA THR A 421 25.81 0.64 18.07
C THR A 421 24.28 0.60 18.15
N SER A 422 23.68 -0.58 18.00
CA SER A 422 22.23 -0.78 18.17
C SER A 422 21.78 -0.61 19.62
N ALA A 423 22.57 -1.10 20.60
CA ALA A 423 22.28 -0.92 22.02
C ALA A 423 22.39 0.55 22.43
N LEU A 424 23.45 1.24 22.02
CA LEU A 424 23.62 2.68 22.26
C LEU A 424 22.46 3.49 21.67
N ARG A 425 22.02 3.17 20.45
CA ARG A 425 20.86 3.82 19.82
C ARG A 425 19.56 3.59 20.60
N ALA A 426 19.36 2.42 21.20
CA ALA A 426 18.19 2.16 22.03
C ALA A 426 18.22 3.01 23.32
N VAL A 427 19.40 3.18 23.92
CA VAL A 427 19.61 4.06 25.09
C VAL A 427 19.35 5.53 24.71
N ASP A 428 19.98 6.03 23.64
CA ASP A 428 19.80 7.42 23.17
C ASP A 428 18.33 7.72 22.81
N SER A 429 17.66 6.80 22.10
CA SER A 429 16.23 6.92 21.79
C SER A 429 15.35 6.96 23.05
N LEU A 430 15.73 6.25 24.11
CA LEU A 430 15.03 6.29 25.39
C LEU A 430 15.24 7.65 26.07
N CYS A 431 16.49 8.11 26.14
CA CYS A 431 16.86 9.39 26.76
C CYS A 431 16.14 10.59 26.11
N ARG A 432 15.80 10.50 24.82
CA ARG A 432 15.12 11.58 24.06
C ARG A 432 13.60 11.43 23.97
N SER A 433 13.02 10.38 24.54
CA SER A 433 11.56 10.14 24.47
C SER A 433 10.78 10.97 25.50
N ALA A 434 9.58 11.47 25.14
CA ALA A 434 8.73 12.26 26.02
C ALA A 434 7.27 11.72 26.05
N PRO A 435 6.72 11.32 27.22
CA PRO A 435 7.43 11.07 28.47
C PRO A 435 8.27 9.77 28.38
N PRO A 436 9.47 9.75 28.97
CA PRO A 436 10.34 8.58 28.89
C PRO A 436 9.81 7.43 29.76
N PRO A 437 9.89 6.17 29.29
CA PRO A 437 9.42 5.01 30.06
C PRO A 437 10.31 4.78 31.29
N GLY A 438 9.76 5.00 32.49
CA GLY A 438 10.50 5.13 33.74
C GLY A 438 11.24 3.88 34.28
N ASN A 439 11.17 2.72 33.62
CA ASN A 439 11.79 1.48 34.12
C ASN A 439 12.80 0.84 33.16
N ALA A 440 12.83 1.24 31.88
CA ALA A 440 13.63 0.56 30.86
C ALA A 440 15.10 1.03 30.79
N ALA A 441 15.40 2.22 31.31
CA ALA A 441 16.73 2.83 31.22
C ALA A 441 17.83 1.99 31.89
N PRO A 442 17.66 1.52 33.15
CA PRO A 442 18.73 0.79 33.83
C PRO A 442 19.11 -0.50 33.07
N ALA A 443 18.12 -1.27 32.62
CA ALA A 443 18.35 -2.52 31.89
C ALA A 443 19.08 -2.31 30.55
N LEU A 444 18.72 -1.27 29.79
CA LEU A 444 19.39 -0.97 28.53
C LEU A 444 20.85 -0.53 28.72
N ILE A 445 21.14 0.25 29.76
CA ILE A 445 22.50 0.69 30.08
C ILE A 445 23.33 -0.50 30.58
N SER A 446 22.78 -1.36 31.44
CA SER A 446 23.45 -2.59 31.88
C SER A 446 23.74 -3.54 30.71
N ARG A 447 22.82 -3.66 29.75
CA ARG A 447 23.02 -4.45 28.52
C ARG A 447 24.15 -3.86 27.67
N LEU A 448 24.17 -2.54 27.48
CA LEU A 448 25.25 -1.87 26.76
C LEU A 448 26.59 -2.09 27.48
N HIS A 449 26.62 -1.97 28.80
CA HIS A 449 27.79 -2.25 29.62
C HIS A 449 28.31 -3.68 29.40
N GLY A 450 27.45 -4.69 29.48
CA GLY A 450 27.83 -6.09 29.23
C GLY A 450 28.40 -6.35 27.83
N LEU A 451 27.90 -5.66 26.81
CA LEU A 451 28.47 -5.72 25.45
C LEU A 451 29.85 -5.04 25.36
N LEU A 452 30.11 -4.03 26.19
CA LEU A 452 31.36 -3.27 26.19
C LEU A 452 32.45 -3.91 27.07
N THR A 453 32.09 -4.62 28.13
CA THR A 453 33.03 -5.30 29.04
C THR A 453 33.42 -6.69 28.59
N GLY A 454 32.76 -7.24 27.57
CA GLY A 454 33.11 -8.52 26.95
C GLY A 454 34.62 -8.63 26.67
N GLN A 455 35.24 -9.68 27.20
CA GLN A 455 36.67 -9.96 27.04
C GLN A 455 36.98 -10.80 25.79
N ASP A 456 35.98 -11.11 24.97
CA ASP A 456 36.17 -11.89 23.75
C ASP A 456 36.82 -11.07 22.63
N GLN A 457 37.51 -11.78 21.72
CA GLN A 457 38.12 -11.17 20.54
C GLN A 457 37.06 -10.49 19.66
N ALA A 458 35.84 -11.02 19.64
CA ALA A 458 34.73 -10.47 18.87
C ALA A 458 34.39 -9.03 19.25
N THR A 459 34.32 -8.73 20.54
CA THR A 459 34.06 -7.37 21.05
C THR A 459 35.22 -6.44 20.73
N ALA A 460 36.47 -6.90 20.91
CA ALA A 460 37.66 -6.11 20.58
C ALA A 460 37.72 -5.75 19.09
N ASP A 461 37.51 -6.72 18.20
CA ASP A 461 37.46 -6.51 16.74
C ASP A 461 36.33 -5.56 16.36
N GLY A 462 35.17 -5.68 17.00
CA GLY A 462 34.02 -4.80 16.76
C GLY A 462 34.34 -3.33 17.09
N VAL A 463 34.96 -3.06 18.23
CA VAL A 463 35.38 -1.70 18.60
C VAL A 463 36.49 -1.19 17.68
N ALA A 464 37.46 -2.03 17.31
CA ALA A 464 38.50 -1.67 16.36
C ALA A 464 37.93 -1.32 14.97
N ALA A 465 36.94 -2.07 14.50
CA ALA A 465 36.24 -1.79 13.24
C ALA A 465 35.45 -0.48 13.29
N ILE A 466 34.91 -0.09 14.44
CA ILE A 466 34.29 1.23 14.63
C ILE A 466 35.36 2.32 14.63
N ARG A 467 36.45 2.15 15.38
CA ARG A 467 37.58 3.10 15.42
C ARG A 467 38.15 3.37 14.03
N ALA A 468 38.29 2.33 13.20
CA ALA A 468 38.79 2.44 11.83
C ALA A 468 37.91 3.28 10.88
N ARG A 469 36.65 3.56 11.25
CA ARG A 469 35.77 4.46 10.50
C ARG A 469 36.06 5.94 10.76
N ILE A 470 36.78 6.26 11.83
CA ILE A 470 37.31 7.60 12.08
C ILE A 470 38.51 7.79 11.16
N ARG A 471 38.41 8.73 10.21
CA ARG A 471 39.52 9.00 9.26
C ARG A 471 40.77 9.46 10.02
N GLU A 472 41.92 9.00 9.55
CA GLU A 472 43.21 9.38 10.10
C GLU A 472 43.40 10.91 10.08
N GLY A 473 43.91 11.46 11.18
CA GLY A 473 44.18 12.90 11.32
C GLY A 473 42.99 13.81 11.62
N VAL A 474 41.76 13.29 11.73
CA VAL A 474 40.57 14.14 12.00
C VAL A 474 40.43 14.54 13.47
N VAL A 475 40.62 13.60 14.40
CA VAL A 475 40.48 13.83 15.87
C VAL A 475 41.57 13.09 16.70
N PRO A 476 42.87 13.30 16.42
CA PRO A 476 43.95 12.58 17.08
C PRO A 476 44.06 12.85 18.60
N LEU A 477 43.76 14.08 19.07
CA LEU A 477 43.86 14.43 20.48
C LEU A 477 42.78 13.73 21.30
N SER A 478 41.56 13.68 20.77
CA SER A 478 40.40 13.03 21.39
C SER A 478 40.62 11.54 21.56
N LEU A 479 41.13 10.86 20.52
CA LEU A 479 41.47 9.44 20.60
C LEU A 479 42.54 9.18 21.66
N THR A 480 43.56 10.03 21.72
CA THR A 480 44.63 9.93 22.74
C THR A 480 44.10 10.15 24.15
N ALA A 481 43.18 11.10 24.35
CA ALA A 481 42.54 11.37 25.63
C ALA A 481 41.68 10.17 26.08
N ILE A 482 40.92 9.59 25.15
CA ILE A 482 40.10 8.39 25.42
C ILE A 482 40.97 7.19 25.79
N ASP A 483 42.09 6.96 25.09
CA ASP A 483 42.99 5.83 25.34
C ASP A 483 43.61 5.85 26.75
N ARG A 484 43.72 7.04 27.37
CA ARG A 484 44.24 7.26 28.74
C ARG A 484 43.23 6.97 29.86
N LEU A 485 41.96 6.72 29.54
CA LEU A 485 40.95 6.39 30.54
C LEU A 485 41.21 5.01 31.15
N GLY A 486 41.10 4.91 32.49
CA GLY A 486 41.28 3.66 33.22
C GLY A 486 40.13 2.66 33.06
N ASP A 487 38.90 3.15 32.84
CA ASP A 487 37.72 2.31 32.65
C ASP A 487 37.60 1.82 31.18
N THR A 488 37.59 0.50 30.99
CA THR A 488 37.57 -0.10 29.65
C THR A 488 36.23 0.09 28.94
N ALA A 489 35.11 0.05 29.67
CA ALA A 489 33.78 0.22 29.08
C ALA A 489 33.57 1.66 28.60
N ALA A 490 33.95 2.65 29.42
CA ALA A 490 33.93 4.06 29.07
C ALA A 490 34.84 4.36 27.89
N ARG A 491 36.08 3.84 27.88
CA ARG A 491 37.01 3.98 26.74
C ARG A 491 36.40 3.46 25.44
N ARG A 492 35.87 2.24 25.45
CA ARG A 492 35.25 1.61 24.26
C ARG A 492 34.01 2.40 23.82
N LEU A 493 33.15 2.82 24.74
CA LEU A 493 31.93 3.57 24.43
C LEU A 493 32.23 4.96 23.85
N LEU A 494 33.21 5.69 24.41
CA LEU A 494 33.57 7.01 23.92
C LEU A 494 34.20 6.97 22.51
N VAL A 495 34.87 5.88 22.12
CA VAL A 495 35.27 5.66 20.72
C VAL A 495 34.05 5.56 19.81
N VAL A 496 33.00 4.83 20.23
CA VAL A 496 31.76 4.70 19.46
C VAL A 496 31.05 6.05 19.33
N ILE A 497 30.94 6.78 20.43
CA ILE A 497 30.32 8.12 20.45
C ILE A 497 31.11 9.12 19.58
N LEU A 498 32.45 9.11 19.68
CA LEU A 498 33.31 9.97 18.86
C LEU A 498 33.16 9.67 17.36
N GLU A 499 33.04 8.40 16.98
CA GLU A 499 32.75 8.02 15.59
C GLU A 499 31.42 8.59 15.10
N GLN A 500 30.37 8.51 15.93
CA GLN A 500 29.06 9.07 15.62
C GLN A 500 29.11 10.59 15.45
N PHE A 501 29.89 11.31 16.26
CA PHE A 501 30.11 12.75 16.10
C PHE A 501 30.90 13.11 14.85
N CYS A 502 31.97 12.36 14.55
CA CYS A 502 32.76 12.56 13.33
C CYS A 502 31.90 12.43 12.07
N GLN A 503 30.99 11.46 12.05
CA GLN A 503 30.05 11.26 10.94
C GLN A 503 28.90 12.28 10.95
N GLY A 504 28.28 12.52 12.10
CA GLY A 504 27.12 13.39 12.24
C GLY A 504 27.40 14.86 11.96
N TYR A 505 28.55 15.36 12.42
CA TYR A 505 28.95 16.77 12.22
C TYR A 505 29.86 16.98 11.01
N GLY A 506 30.14 15.92 10.23
CA GLY A 506 30.93 16.03 9.01
C GLY A 506 32.37 16.51 9.25
N LEU A 507 32.98 16.16 10.39
CA LEU A 507 34.33 16.63 10.78
C LEU A 507 35.41 16.24 9.76
N ALA A 508 35.21 15.13 9.05
CA ALA A 508 36.10 14.73 7.96
C ALA A 508 36.09 15.68 6.74
N THR A 509 35.07 16.55 6.64
CA THR A 509 34.91 17.48 5.52
C THR A 509 35.20 18.93 5.90
N ASP A 510 35.04 19.31 7.17
CA ASP A 510 35.29 20.65 7.71
C ASP A 510 36.48 20.61 8.70
N LYS A 511 37.70 20.82 8.18
CA LYS A 511 38.94 20.65 8.96
C LYS A 511 39.04 21.65 10.11
N ALA A 512 38.58 22.89 9.93
CA ALA A 512 38.66 23.92 10.96
C ALA A 512 37.75 23.58 12.16
N LEU A 513 36.52 23.14 11.86
CA LEU A 513 35.63 22.63 12.90
C LEU A 513 36.21 21.37 13.57
N ALA A 514 36.79 20.45 12.80
CA ALA A 514 37.40 19.23 13.33
C ALA A 514 38.53 19.52 14.32
N THR A 515 39.46 20.43 13.99
CA THR A 515 40.56 20.81 14.88
C THR A 515 40.06 21.47 16.16
N ALA A 516 39.10 22.40 16.05
CA ALA A 516 38.53 23.06 17.23
C ALA A 516 37.77 22.07 18.13
N PHE A 517 36.98 21.18 17.52
CA PHE A 517 36.27 20.11 18.22
C PHE A 517 37.25 19.14 18.90
N ASP A 518 38.33 18.73 18.22
CA ASP A 518 39.30 17.77 18.75
C ASP A 518 39.97 18.29 20.03
N GLY A 519 40.39 19.56 20.03
CA GLY A 519 40.96 20.21 21.22
C GLY A 519 39.96 20.33 22.37
N TRP A 520 38.74 20.78 22.09
CA TRP A 520 37.69 20.95 23.10
C TRP A 520 37.23 19.61 23.69
N PHE A 521 36.96 18.60 22.85
CA PHE A 521 36.52 17.29 23.29
C PHE A 521 37.62 16.58 24.09
N ALA A 522 38.87 16.60 23.62
CA ALA A 522 40.00 16.01 24.34
C ALA A 522 40.21 16.61 25.73
N ALA A 523 39.97 17.92 25.90
CA ALA A 523 40.05 18.59 27.19
C ALA A 523 38.90 18.20 28.15
N ALA A 524 37.73 17.86 27.61
CA ALA A 524 36.55 17.46 28.39
C ALA A 524 36.57 15.98 28.81
N VAL A 525 37.19 15.09 28.02
CA VAL A 525 37.23 13.64 28.25
C VAL A 525 37.69 13.23 29.67
N PRO A 526 38.75 13.81 30.27
CA PRO A 526 39.17 13.45 31.62
C PRO A 526 38.08 13.65 32.69
N ASN A 527 37.16 14.60 32.48
CA ASN A 527 36.08 14.97 33.40
C ASN A 527 34.70 14.51 32.90
N TYR A 528 34.64 13.48 32.05
CA TYR A 528 33.40 13.05 31.41
C TYR A 528 32.26 12.74 32.40
N ALA A 529 32.59 12.20 33.58
CA ALA A 529 31.60 11.84 34.58
C ALA A 529 30.94 13.06 35.25
N ASP A 530 31.72 14.13 35.48
CA ASP A 530 31.20 15.36 36.09
C ASP A 530 30.37 16.19 35.09
N LEU A 531 30.68 16.06 33.80
CA LEU A 531 29.97 16.72 32.69
C LEU A 531 28.76 15.93 32.19
N ALA A 532 28.52 14.73 32.71
CA ALA A 532 27.47 13.86 32.22
C ALA A 532 26.07 14.43 32.52
N ASP A 533 25.28 14.64 31.47
CA ASP A 533 23.90 15.17 31.60
C ASP A 533 22.88 14.13 31.12
N LEU A 534 22.35 13.34 32.08
CA LEU A 534 21.26 12.40 31.82
C LEU A 534 19.90 13.04 32.14
N PRO A 535 18.85 12.77 31.36
CA PRO A 535 17.50 13.24 31.65
C PRO A 535 17.07 12.88 33.08
N VAL A 536 16.43 13.83 33.78
CA VAL A 536 16.02 13.68 35.19
C VAL A 536 15.27 12.37 35.47
N THR A 537 14.41 11.96 34.54
CA THR A 537 13.64 10.71 34.60
C THR A 537 14.51 9.45 34.51
N VAL A 538 15.56 9.48 33.69
CA VAL A 538 16.54 8.39 33.55
C VAL A 538 17.38 8.30 34.83
N SER A 539 17.85 9.44 35.33
CA SER A 539 18.58 9.52 36.59
C SER A 539 17.75 9.02 37.78
N ALA A 540 16.46 9.36 37.83
CA ALA A 540 15.53 8.86 38.84
C ALA A 540 15.30 7.34 38.72
N ALA A 541 15.20 6.80 37.50
CA ALA A 541 15.06 5.36 37.26
C ALA A 541 16.30 4.57 37.70
N ILE A 542 17.50 5.08 37.40
CA ILE A 542 18.77 4.49 37.85
C ILE A 542 18.85 4.51 39.37
N LYS A 543 18.49 5.65 40.00
CA LYS A 543 18.44 5.75 41.46
C LYS A 543 17.48 4.73 42.07
N ALA A 544 16.27 4.60 41.53
CA ALA A 544 15.29 3.62 42.00
C ALA A 544 15.76 2.17 41.81
N ALA A 545 16.49 1.86 40.74
CA ALA A 545 17.10 0.54 40.54
C ALA A 545 18.23 0.27 41.55
N LYS A 546 19.05 1.29 41.84
CA LYS A 546 20.09 1.23 42.87
C LYS A 546 19.51 0.99 44.26
N ASP A 547 18.47 1.71 44.63
CA ASP A 547 17.77 1.54 45.92
C ASP A 547 17.16 0.13 46.08
N LYS A 548 16.84 -0.54 44.96
CA LYS A 548 16.32 -1.92 44.92
C LYS A 548 17.41 -3.00 44.78
N GLY A 549 18.70 -2.63 44.72
CA GLY A 549 19.80 -3.57 44.51
C GLY A 549 19.91 -4.16 43.10
N ALA A 550 19.20 -3.59 42.12
CA ALA A 550 19.18 -4.03 40.73
C ALA A 550 20.17 -3.26 39.81
N TRP A 551 21.16 -2.59 40.40
CA TRP A 551 22.16 -1.76 39.71
C TRP A 551 23.57 -2.04 40.25
N SER A 552 24.56 -2.21 39.37
CA SER A 552 25.96 -2.35 39.76
C SER A 552 26.72 -1.03 39.66
N ASP A 553 27.61 -0.77 40.62
CA ASP A 553 28.44 0.45 40.58
C ASP A 553 29.37 0.49 39.35
N GLU A 554 29.76 -0.68 38.82
CA GLU A 554 30.52 -0.83 37.56
C GLU A 554 29.77 -0.28 36.33
N THR A 555 28.43 -0.31 36.34
CA THR A 555 27.60 0.23 35.24
C THR A 555 27.57 1.77 35.23
N THR A 556 27.97 2.41 36.33
CA THR A 556 27.93 3.88 36.50
C THR A 556 28.84 4.62 35.52
N ALA A 557 30.03 4.06 35.21
CA ALA A 557 30.94 4.65 34.22
C ALA A 557 30.31 4.66 32.81
N THR A 558 29.57 3.61 32.46
CA THR A 558 28.84 3.52 31.18
C THR A 558 27.70 4.52 31.13
N ALA A 559 26.90 4.64 32.20
CA ALA A 559 25.84 5.64 32.30
C ALA A 559 26.40 7.08 32.17
N SER A 560 27.52 7.35 32.82
CA SER A 560 28.20 8.64 32.77
C SER A 560 28.73 8.97 31.37
N ALA A 561 29.33 7.99 30.67
CA ALA A 561 29.78 8.17 29.29
C ALA A 561 28.60 8.40 28.32
N VAL A 562 27.44 7.78 28.53
CA VAL A 562 26.20 8.10 27.78
C VAL A 562 25.77 9.54 28.03
N GLY A 563 25.68 9.96 29.31
CA GLY A 563 25.32 11.33 29.67
C GLY A 563 26.29 12.37 29.11
N PHE A 564 27.59 12.07 29.12
CA PHE A 564 28.61 12.90 28.48
C PHE A 564 28.39 13.04 26.98
N GLY A 565 28.07 11.94 26.28
CA GLY A 565 27.70 11.97 24.87
C GLY A 565 26.47 12.85 24.59
N LEU A 566 25.42 12.76 25.42
CA LEU A 566 24.24 13.62 25.29
C LEU A 566 24.59 15.11 25.50
N TRP A 567 25.42 15.41 26.51
CA TRP A 567 25.91 16.77 26.77
C TRP A 567 26.72 17.32 25.58
N VAL A 568 27.68 16.55 25.05
CA VAL A 568 28.46 16.95 23.88
C VAL A 568 27.56 17.19 22.67
N SER A 569 26.59 16.30 22.44
CA SER A 569 25.61 16.41 21.36
C SER A 569 24.80 17.71 21.48
N GLY A 570 24.31 18.05 22.68
CA GLY A 570 23.61 19.31 22.94
C GLY A 570 24.49 20.56 22.75
N ALA A 571 25.74 20.52 23.24
CA ALA A 571 26.69 21.61 23.08
C ALA A 571 27.03 21.88 21.61
N MET A 572 27.20 20.81 20.82
CA MET A 572 27.44 20.90 19.38
C MET A 572 26.25 21.40 18.59
N GLU A 573 25.02 21.01 18.93
CA GLU A 573 23.82 21.57 18.29
C GLU A 573 23.69 23.08 18.55
N SER A 574 23.91 23.52 19.80
CA SER A 574 23.91 24.95 20.14
C SER A 574 25.01 25.72 19.40
N HIS A 575 26.19 25.13 19.26
CA HIS A 575 27.29 25.68 18.48
C HIS A 575 26.94 25.82 16.99
N LEU A 576 26.33 24.79 16.40
CA LEU A 576 25.91 24.82 15.00
C LEU A 576 24.81 25.85 14.75
N GLU A 577 23.90 26.06 15.70
CA GLU A 577 22.89 27.12 15.63
C GLU A 577 23.53 28.52 15.61
N LYS A 578 24.51 28.77 16.50
CA LYS A 578 25.27 30.03 16.52
C LYS A 578 26.08 30.24 15.26
N ARG A 579 26.74 29.19 14.75
CA ARG A 579 27.42 29.19 13.45
C ARG A 579 26.44 29.54 12.33
N ALA A 580 25.25 28.95 12.32
CA ALA A 580 24.23 29.21 11.32
C ALA A 580 23.78 30.67 11.32
N SER A 581 23.51 31.23 12.50
CA SER A 581 23.13 32.64 12.66
C SER A 581 24.25 33.56 12.19
N PHE A 582 25.48 33.33 12.66
CA PHE A 582 26.64 34.10 12.23
C PHE A 582 26.82 34.07 10.70
N LEU A 583 26.74 32.88 10.10
CA LEU A 583 26.82 32.74 8.67
C LEU A 583 25.68 33.48 7.98
N ARG A 584 24.43 33.34 8.43
CA ARG A 584 23.26 34.02 7.83
C ARG A 584 23.35 35.55 7.90
N ASP A 585 23.65 36.09 9.08
CA ASP A 585 23.74 37.54 9.33
C ASP A 585 24.85 38.18 8.47
N ARG A 586 25.95 37.45 8.24
CA ARG A 586 27.05 37.88 7.36
C ARG A 586 26.86 37.46 5.89
N PHE A 587 25.99 36.47 5.61
CA PHE A 587 25.63 36.04 4.26
C PHE A 587 24.58 36.91 3.59
N GLU A 588 23.74 37.66 4.33
CA GLU A 588 22.81 38.61 3.70
C GLU A 588 23.56 39.76 2.97
N GLU A 589 24.72 40.19 3.49
CA GLU A 589 25.67 41.05 2.76
C GLU A 589 26.31 40.33 1.53
N SER A 590 26.14 39.01 1.44
CA SER A 590 26.74 38.09 0.46
C SER A 590 25.75 37.57 -0.60
N GLY A 591 24.55 38.14 -0.73
CA GLY A 591 23.67 37.87 -1.88
C GLY A 591 24.40 38.03 -3.22
N SER A 592 25.33 38.99 -3.28
CA SER A 592 26.29 39.21 -4.37
C SER A 592 27.30 38.08 -4.56
N LEU A 593 27.78 37.44 -3.48
CA LEU A 593 28.68 36.27 -3.54
C LEU A 593 27.92 35.05 -4.08
N LEU A 594 26.73 34.76 -3.55
CA LEU A 594 25.90 33.65 -4.06
C LEU A 594 25.52 33.86 -5.52
N THR A 595 25.17 35.09 -5.90
CA THR A 595 24.92 35.45 -7.31
C THR A 595 26.18 35.26 -8.15
N CYS A 596 27.35 35.69 -7.67
CA CYS A 596 28.63 35.47 -8.36
C CYS A 596 28.91 33.97 -8.55
N LEU A 597 28.76 33.16 -7.51
CA LEU A 597 29.02 31.71 -7.52
C LEU A 597 28.03 30.93 -8.40
N THR A 598 26.80 31.44 -8.55
CA THR A 598 25.73 30.79 -9.34
C THR A 598 25.54 31.39 -10.74
N SER A 599 26.20 32.51 -11.06
CA SER A 599 26.23 33.15 -12.38
C SER A 599 27.22 32.51 -13.37
N LEU A 600 27.76 31.34 -13.04
CA LEU A 600 28.71 30.59 -13.84
C LEU A 600 28.00 29.44 -14.56
N PRO A 601 27.28 29.60 -15.70
CA PRO A 601 26.82 30.78 -16.47
C PRO A 601 25.41 31.26 -16.02
N SER A 602 24.75 32.17 -16.77
CA SER A 602 23.52 32.84 -16.30
C SER A 602 22.33 31.90 -16.07
N PRO A 603 21.36 32.24 -15.19
CA PRO A 603 20.19 31.39 -14.90
C PRO A 603 19.31 31.04 -16.10
N GLU A 604 19.26 31.91 -17.13
CA GLU A 604 18.55 31.66 -18.39
C GLU A 604 19.36 30.74 -19.33
N GLU A 605 20.69 30.89 -19.37
CA GLU A 605 21.56 29.98 -20.12
C GLU A 605 21.55 28.58 -19.49
N ALA A 606 21.52 28.48 -18.16
CA ALA A 606 21.44 27.23 -17.39
C ALA A 606 20.17 26.39 -17.67
N ARG A 607 19.09 27.01 -18.14
CA ARG A 607 17.85 26.30 -18.56
C ARG A 607 17.92 25.76 -19.98
N ASN A 608 18.75 26.35 -20.84
CA ASN A 608 18.75 26.13 -22.29
C ASN A 608 19.96 25.32 -22.80
N ALA A 609 20.73 24.71 -21.88
CA ALA A 609 21.96 23.94 -22.06
C ALA A 609 23.26 24.76 -22.23
N PRO A 610 23.95 25.10 -21.13
CA PRO A 610 25.37 25.42 -21.12
C PRO A 610 26.23 24.21 -20.74
N ASP A 611 27.52 24.26 -21.08
CA ASP A 611 28.46 23.18 -20.79
C ASP A 611 28.70 22.91 -19.29
N VAL A 612 28.44 23.86 -18.38
CA VAL A 612 28.59 23.68 -16.92
C VAL A 612 27.46 24.40 -16.18
N GLN A 613 26.83 23.77 -15.18
CA GLN A 613 25.71 24.33 -14.42
C GLN A 613 25.97 24.30 -12.90
N PRO A 614 25.92 25.42 -12.18
CA PRO A 614 26.06 25.45 -10.72
C PRO A 614 24.73 25.09 -10.06
N VAL A 615 24.76 24.19 -9.06
CA VAL A 615 23.57 23.76 -8.32
C VAL A 615 23.86 23.75 -6.82
N ILE A 616 23.06 24.48 -6.04
CA ILE A 616 23.11 24.46 -4.58
C ILE A 616 22.50 23.15 -4.07
N GLN A 617 23.22 22.42 -3.22
CA GLN A 617 22.81 21.12 -2.67
C GLN A 617 22.88 21.09 -1.13
N GLY A 618 22.50 19.94 -0.56
CA GLY A 618 22.68 19.65 0.86
C GLY A 618 21.75 20.45 1.79
N PRO A 619 22.19 20.74 3.03
CA PRO A 619 21.35 21.38 4.04
C PRO A 619 20.87 22.79 3.65
N TRP A 620 21.68 23.54 2.89
CA TRP A 620 21.29 24.87 2.41
C TRP A 620 20.17 24.80 1.36
N ALA A 621 20.23 23.82 0.44
CA ALA A 621 19.12 23.55 -0.49
C ALA A 621 17.84 23.19 0.26
N ALA A 622 17.93 22.36 1.31
CA ALA A 622 16.80 22.02 2.16
C ALA A 622 16.19 23.26 2.85
N ALA A 623 17.01 24.17 3.36
CA ALA A 623 16.54 25.42 3.96
C ALA A 623 15.79 26.30 2.94
N LEU A 624 16.36 26.49 1.74
CA LEU A 624 15.72 27.29 0.68
C LEU A 624 14.37 26.70 0.22
N GLN A 625 14.29 25.37 0.07
CA GLN A 625 13.05 24.66 -0.25
C GLN A 625 11.98 24.84 0.87
N LEU A 626 12.41 24.77 2.14
CA LEU A 626 11.53 24.98 3.29
C LEU A 626 11.04 26.43 3.41
N GLU A 627 11.90 27.42 3.18
CA GLU A 627 11.52 28.83 3.19
C GLU A 627 10.48 29.15 2.10
N GLN A 628 10.63 28.55 0.92
CA GLN A 628 9.67 28.75 -0.18
C GLN A 628 8.31 28.11 0.12
N GLY A 629 8.28 26.87 0.65
CA GLY A 629 7.04 26.14 0.87
C GLY A 629 6.38 26.36 2.23
N LEU A 630 7.14 26.72 3.27
CA LEU A 630 6.69 26.89 4.67
C LEU A 630 7.44 28.04 5.37
N PRO A 631 7.05 29.32 5.12
CA PRO A 631 7.78 30.50 5.59
C PRO A 631 7.97 30.62 7.11
N ARG A 632 7.17 29.89 7.91
CA ARG A 632 7.23 29.89 9.39
C ARG A 632 8.09 28.77 10.00
N GLN A 633 8.61 27.82 9.22
CA GLN A 633 9.41 26.68 9.71
C GLN A 633 10.85 26.65 9.19
N GLY A 634 11.29 27.68 8.45
CA GLY A 634 12.57 27.69 7.71
C GLY A 634 13.87 27.77 8.53
N SER A 635 13.82 27.96 9.85
CA SER A 635 15.04 28.34 10.60
C SER A 635 16.02 27.19 10.88
N GLY A 636 15.57 25.93 10.89
CA GLY A 636 16.34 24.81 11.45
C GLY A 636 17.29 24.05 10.50
N ALA A 637 17.17 24.22 9.18
CA ALA A 637 17.94 23.42 8.20
C ALA A 637 19.29 24.04 7.78
N ALA A 638 19.51 25.33 8.03
CA ALA A 638 20.59 26.12 7.43
C ALA A 638 21.94 26.12 8.20
N ALA A 639 22.17 25.15 9.09
CA ALA A 639 23.35 25.17 9.97
C ALA A 639 24.68 24.70 9.32
N ALA A 640 24.71 24.52 8.00
CA ALA A 640 25.86 24.01 7.28
C ALA A 640 26.37 25.01 6.22
N PRO A 641 27.64 24.93 5.80
CA PRO A 641 28.16 25.67 4.66
C PRO A 641 27.30 25.48 3.40
N VAL A 642 27.28 26.48 2.53
CA VAL A 642 26.64 26.36 1.22
C VAL A 642 27.44 25.37 0.36
N ASP A 643 26.86 24.22 -0.02
CA ASP A 643 27.50 23.29 -0.96
C ASP A 643 27.01 23.56 -2.39
N ILE A 644 27.93 23.83 -3.31
CA ILE A 644 27.65 24.11 -4.72
C ILE A 644 28.32 23.05 -5.59
N ARG A 645 27.52 22.39 -6.43
CA ARG A 645 28.00 21.45 -7.44
C ARG A 645 28.04 22.09 -8.82
N LEU A 646 29.20 22.09 -9.44
CA LEU A 646 29.38 22.45 -10.84
C LEU A 646 29.13 21.18 -11.69
N GLN A 647 27.97 21.10 -12.31
CA GLN A 647 27.53 19.99 -13.16
C GLN A 647 28.03 20.18 -14.59
N ASP A 648 28.94 19.33 -15.07
CA ASP A 648 29.47 19.38 -16.44
C ASP A 648 28.51 18.65 -17.40
N GLY A 649 27.90 19.40 -18.32
CA GLY A 649 26.95 18.90 -19.33
C GLY A 649 27.63 18.26 -20.54
N ALA A 650 28.89 18.62 -20.81
CA ALA A 650 29.71 17.99 -21.84
C ALA A 650 30.55 16.88 -21.19
N SER A 651 30.07 15.62 -21.21
CA SER A 651 30.78 14.51 -20.57
C SER A 651 32.25 14.43 -21.02
N GLY A 652 33.20 14.82 -20.16
CA GLY A 652 34.63 14.60 -20.42
C GLY A 652 35.64 15.65 -19.93
N ARG A 653 35.23 16.79 -19.35
CA ARG A 653 36.22 17.76 -18.84
C ARG A 653 36.83 17.28 -17.51
N PRO A 654 38.15 17.42 -17.31
CA PRO A 654 38.76 17.06 -16.04
C PRO A 654 38.30 18.04 -14.93
N PRO A 655 37.84 17.54 -13.77
CA PRO A 655 37.33 18.36 -12.66
C PRO A 655 38.25 19.51 -12.23
N ASP A 656 39.56 19.31 -12.30
CA ASP A 656 40.56 20.30 -11.88
C ASP A 656 40.61 21.55 -12.77
N GLU A 657 40.29 21.43 -14.06
CA GLU A 657 40.24 22.58 -14.96
C GLU A 657 39.08 23.51 -14.60
N LEU A 658 37.89 22.93 -14.37
CA LEU A 658 36.70 23.67 -13.96
C LEU A 658 36.88 24.33 -12.59
N LEU A 659 37.48 23.63 -11.64
CA LEU A 659 37.81 24.20 -10.33
C LEU A 659 38.86 25.32 -10.44
N THR A 660 39.85 25.20 -11.32
CA THR A 660 40.86 26.25 -11.50
C THR A 660 40.26 27.51 -12.13
N ALA A 661 39.37 27.35 -13.13
CA ALA A 661 38.64 28.47 -13.74
C ALA A 661 37.70 29.15 -12.73
N ALA A 662 36.96 28.37 -11.93
CA ALA A 662 36.13 28.91 -10.86
C ALA A 662 36.96 29.64 -9.79
N ALA A 663 38.10 29.09 -9.41
CA ALA A 663 38.98 29.69 -8.40
C ALA A 663 39.49 31.08 -8.81
N SER A 664 39.91 31.26 -10.08
CA SER A 664 40.36 32.56 -10.59
C SER A 664 39.26 33.61 -10.47
N ARG A 665 38.05 33.30 -10.93
CA ARG A 665 36.92 34.25 -10.89
C ARG A 665 36.49 34.60 -9.47
N ILE A 666 36.49 33.61 -8.57
CA ILE A 666 36.20 33.84 -7.16
C ILE A 666 37.27 34.72 -6.52
N ALA A 667 38.56 34.46 -6.77
CA ALA A 667 39.65 35.26 -6.23
C ALA A 667 39.57 36.73 -6.70
N ASP A 668 39.29 36.96 -7.98
CA ASP A 668 39.11 38.30 -8.54
C ASP A 668 37.93 39.04 -7.87
N TRP A 669 36.82 38.34 -7.66
CA TRP A 669 35.64 38.91 -6.99
C TRP A 669 35.92 39.25 -5.52
N LEU A 670 36.57 38.34 -4.78
CA LEU A 670 36.93 38.53 -3.37
C LEU A 670 37.84 39.75 -3.20
N ALA A 671 38.81 39.92 -4.11
CA ALA A 671 39.72 41.07 -4.12
C ALA A 671 38.98 42.39 -4.44
N ALA A 672 38.08 42.38 -5.43
CA ALA A 672 37.32 43.57 -5.84
C ALA A 672 36.36 44.07 -4.75
N GLN A 673 35.73 43.15 -4.01
CA GLN A 673 34.74 43.48 -2.97
C GLN A 673 35.36 43.77 -1.59
N ARG A 674 36.68 43.62 -1.42
CA ARG A 674 37.36 43.69 -0.11
C ARG A 674 36.66 42.82 0.95
N SER A 675 36.27 41.61 0.55
CA SER A 675 35.45 40.75 1.38
C SER A 675 36.21 40.19 2.58
N GLY A 676 35.51 39.86 3.67
CA GLY A 676 36.06 39.12 4.81
C GLY A 676 36.29 37.62 4.57
N PHE A 677 36.36 37.19 3.31
CA PHE A 677 36.49 35.78 2.94
C PHE A 677 37.82 35.52 2.22
N ALA A 678 38.37 34.32 2.44
CA ALA A 678 39.52 33.78 1.72
C ALA A 678 39.13 32.53 0.95
N LEU A 679 39.77 32.32 -0.20
CA LEU A 679 39.61 31.11 -1.01
C LEU A 679 40.73 30.12 -0.68
N VAL A 680 40.36 28.89 -0.34
CA VAL A 680 41.28 27.79 -0.05
C VAL A 680 40.97 26.62 -0.99
N ARG A 681 42.01 26.03 -1.59
CA ARG A 681 41.88 24.78 -2.36
C ARG A 681 42.22 23.60 -1.45
N ASP A 682 41.31 22.64 -1.34
CA ASP A 682 41.48 21.43 -0.51
C ASP A 682 41.27 20.17 -1.35
N GLY A 683 42.30 19.77 -2.10
CA GLY A 683 42.20 18.68 -3.06
C GLY A 683 41.24 19.01 -4.21
N GLY A 684 40.29 18.10 -4.50
CA GLY A 684 39.30 18.24 -5.57
C GLY A 684 38.10 19.15 -5.24
N ARG A 685 38.27 20.15 -4.38
CA ARG A 685 37.23 21.13 -3.99
C ARG A 685 37.84 22.49 -3.66
N LEU A 686 37.02 23.53 -3.83
CA LEU A 686 37.30 24.87 -3.33
C LEU A 686 36.47 25.12 -2.06
N ALA A 687 37.06 25.80 -1.09
CA ALA A 687 36.40 26.24 0.13
C ALA A 687 36.56 27.75 0.28
N ILE A 688 35.46 28.43 0.52
CA ILE A 688 35.44 29.85 0.88
C ILE A 688 35.31 29.90 2.40
N VAL A 689 36.32 30.47 3.06
CA VAL A 689 36.44 30.51 4.52
C VAL A 689 36.47 31.94 5.01
N TRP A 690 36.01 32.18 6.24
CA TRP A 690 36.23 33.47 6.88
C TRP A 690 37.73 33.69 7.11
N HIS A 691 38.22 34.91 6.87
CA HIS A 691 39.66 35.21 6.95
C HIS A 691 40.23 35.18 8.38
N GLU A 692 39.40 35.40 9.40
CA GLU A 692 39.78 35.45 10.82
C GLU A 692 39.12 34.34 11.64
N GLU A 693 39.66 34.05 12.82
CA GLU A 693 38.95 33.22 13.79
C GLU A 693 37.85 34.03 14.46
N VAL A 694 36.65 33.45 14.51
CA VAL A 694 35.49 34.03 15.19
C VAL A 694 35.04 33.13 16.33
N ASP A 695 34.54 33.77 17.38
CA ASP A 695 33.90 33.08 18.49
C ASP A 695 32.46 32.72 18.10
N LEU A 696 32.21 31.42 17.99
CA LEU A 696 30.89 30.86 17.63
C LEU A 696 30.23 30.19 18.86
N GLY A 697 30.61 30.63 20.05
CA GLY A 697 30.06 30.19 21.33
C GLY A 697 30.95 29.15 21.99
N LEU A 698 30.84 27.89 21.58
CA LEU A 698 31.61 26.80 22.20
C LEU A 698 33.05 26.76 21.68
N LEU A 699 33.20 27.03 20.38
CA LEU A 699 34.45 26.88 19.66
C LEU A 699 34.82 28.18 18.95
N ARG A 700 36.13 28.46 18.90
CA ARG A 700 36.73 29.56 18.15
C ARG A 700 37.53 29.00 16.97
N TYR A 701 37.16 29.38 15.76
CA TYR A 701 37.83 28.97 14.51
C TYR A 701 37.37 29.85 13.35
N ALA A 702 38.02 29.73 12.19
CA ALA A 702 37.59 30.33 10.94
C ALA A 702 36.55 29.44 10.23
N PRO A 703 35.25 29.82 10.19
CA PRO A 703 34.22 28.97 9.62
C PRO A 703 34.28 28.91 8.09
N VAL A 704 34.01 27.71 7.55
CA VAL A 704 33.73 27.54 6.12
C VAL A 704 32.34 28.08 5.81
N ALA A 705 32.29 28.95 4.80
CA ALA A 705 31.09 29.63 4.32
C ALA A 705 30.45 28.89 3.13
N ALA A 706 31.26 28.49 2.14
CA ALA A 706 30.80 27.74 0.98
C ALA A 706 31.84 26.74 0.48
N THR A 707 31.39 25.65 -0.12
CA THR A 707 32.22 24.66 -0.80
C THR A 707 31.78 24.49 -2.25
N LEU A 708 32.75 24.33 -3.15
CA LEU A 708 32.51 24.06 -4.56
C LEU A 708 33.21 22.76 -4.97
N ALA A 709 32.47 21.89 -5.65
CA ALA A 709 32.99 20.65 -6.23
C ALA A 709 32.38 20.40 -7.61
N VAL A 710 33.07 19.63 -8.45
CA VAL A 710 32.62 19.30 -9.81
C VAL A 710 32.03 17.90 -9.86
N THR A 711 30.96 17.72 -10.63
CA THR A 711 30.29 16.44 -10.88
C THR A 711 29.86 16.37 -12.35
N GLY A 712 29.88 15.19 -12.97
CA GLY A 712 29.27 15.04 -14.31
C GLY A 712 27.73 15.15 -14.23
N ALA A 713 27.09 15.76 -15.24
CA ALA A 713 25.64 15.76 -15.35
C ALA A 713 25.13 14.32 -15.57
N ALA A 714 24.16 13.88 -14.75
CA ALA A 714 23.52 12.59 -14.96
C ALA A 714 22.62 12.66 -16.22
N PRO A 715 22.73 11.72 -17.18
CA PRO A 715 21.84 11.71 -18.34
C PRO A 715 20.38 11.56 -17.88
N GLY A 716 19.54 12.55 -18.21
CA GLY A 716 18.13 12.58 -17.78
C GLY A 716 17.90 12.99 -16.32
N GLY A 717 18.86 13.66 -15.67
CA GLY A 717 18.68 14.22 -14.32
C GLY A 717 17.65 15.34 -14.26
N THR A 718 17.00 15.49 -13.10
CA THR A 718 16.03 16.57 -12.83
C THR A 718 16.71 17.94 -12.98
N PRO A 719 16.13 18.90 -13.73
CA PRO A 719 16.67 20.24 -13.76
C PRO A 719 16.60 20.90 -12.36
N PRO A 720 17.53 21.79 -12.02
CA PRO A 720 17.48 22.48 -10.73
C PRO A 720 16.25 23.39 -10.64
N SER A 721 15.68 23.48 -9.44
CA SER A 721 14.64 24.44 -9.10
C SER A 721 15.23 25.85 -8.97
N LEU A 722 14.50 26.86 -9.43
CA LEU A 722 14.91 28.26 -9.26
C LEU A 722 14.17 28.89 -8.08
N ILE A 723 14.90 29.09 -6.98
CA ILE A 723 14.39 29.67 -5.74
C ILE A 723 15.06 31.03 -5.55
N ARG A 724 14.27 32.11 -5.58
CA ARG A 724 14.80 33.51 -5.54
C ARG A 724 15.90 33.76 -6.60
N GLY A 725 15.78 33.15 -7.78
CA GLY A 725 16.76 33.26 -8.86
C GLY A 725 18.03 32.42 -8.70
N LEU A 726 18.16 31.65 -7.61
CA LEU A 726 19.30 30.75 -7.38
C LEU A 726 18.99 29.33 -7.90
N PRO A 727 19.94 28.66 -8.56
CA PRO A 727 19.80 27.27 -8.97
C PRO A 727 19.98 26.33 -7.77
N VAL A 728 18.87 25.77 -7.29
CA VAL A 728 18.81 24.87 -6.14
C VAL A 728 18.48 23.47 -6.64
N ALA A 729 19.05 22.43 -6.01
CA ALA A 729 18.66 21.06 -6.30
C ALA A 729 17.14 20.89 -6.24
N ALA A 730 16.60 20.09 -7.16
CA ALA A 730 15.18 19.75 -7.18
C ALA A 730 14.73 19.22 -5.81
N LEU A 731 13.45 19.42 -5.47
CA LEU A 731 12.92 19.00 -4.17
C LEU A 731 13.10 17.48 -3.94
N SER A 732 12.92 16.67 -4.99
CA SER A 732 13.16 15.22 -4.98
C SER A 732 14.61 14.87 -4.64
N ASP A 733 15.57 15.54 -5.27
CA ASP A 733 17.01 15.36 -5.02
C ASP A 733 17.43 15.87 -3.65
N THR A 734 16.81 16.94 -3.17
CA THR A 734 17.02 17.48 -1.82
C THR A 734 16.50 16.50 -0.76
N ILE A 735 15.28 15.96 -0.93
CA ILE A 735 14.71 14.91 -0.07
C ILE A 735 15.61 13.68 -0.06
N ARG A 736 16.06 13.24 -1.25
CA ARG A 736 16.98 12.10 -1.39
C ARG A 736 18.29 12.35 -0.64
N SER A 737 18.90 13.52 -0.82
CA SER A 737 20.14 13.91 -0.15
C SER A 737 20.00 13.94 1.38
N VAL A 738 18.97 14.62 1.92
CA VAL A 738 18.72 14.67 3.37
C VAL A 738 18.48 13.27 3.93
N ARG A 739 17.75 12.44 3.18
CA ARG A 739 17.50 11.05 3.56
C ARG A 739 18.76 10.19 3.55
N GLU A 740 19.65 10.36 2.56
CA GLU A 740 20.95 9.72 2.51
C GLU A 740 21.82 10.14 3.71
N SER A 741 21.87 11.44 4.04
CA SER A 741 22.56 11.94 5.24
C SER A 741 21.99 11.34 6.52
N LEU A 742 20.66 11.29 6.65
CA LEU A 742 19.99 10.68 7.79
C LEU A 742 20.25 9.16 7.88
N ALA A 743 20.51 8.49 6.75
CA ALA A 743 20.91 7.08 6.73
C ALA A 743 22.38 6.88 7.15
N GLN A 744 23.21 7.92 7.04
CA GLN A 744 24.64 7.90 7.34
C GLN A 744 24.96 8.30 8.79
N THR A 745 24.07 8.98 9.49
CA THR A 745 24.33 9.46 10.86
C THR A 745 23.67 8.60 11.94
N ASP A 746 24.43 8.32 13.00
CA ASP A 746 23.96 7.58 14.18
C ASP A 746 23.83 8.44 15.45
N ASP A 747 24.36 9.67 15.48
CA ASP A 747 24.14 10.64 16.57
C ASP A 747 22.65 11.05 16.68
N GLY A 748 22.12 11.01 17.90
CA GLY A 748 20.70 11.24 18.17
C GLY A 748 20.19 12.63 17.82
N ALA A 749 20.97 13.68 18.09
CA ALA A 749 20.53 15.06 17.87
C ALA A 749 20.54 15.42 16.38
N VAL A 750 21.63 15.10 15.67
CA VAL A 750 21.74 15.28 14.22
C VAL A 750 20.64 14.50 13.50
N ARG A 751 20.38 13.25 13.92
CA ARG A 751 19.26 12.46 13.37
C ARG A 751 17.91 13.12 13.61
N SER A 752 17.67 13.66 14.79
CA SER A 752 16.42 14.34 15.13
C SER A 752 16.22 15.58 14.25
N ARG A 753 17.26 16.39 14.07
CA ARG A 753 17.26 17.54 13.14
C ARG A 753 17.00 17.11 11.69
N LEU A 754 17.78 16.16 11.17
CA LEU A 754 17.63 15.67 9.80
C LEU A 754 16.27 14.98 9.56
N ALA A 755 15.73 14.26 10.53
CA ALA A 755 14.40 13.66 10.45
C ALA A 755 13.31 14.74 10.43
N ALA A 756 13.43 15.79 11.25
CA ALA A 756 12.53 16.93 11.22
C ALA A 756 12.57 17.64 9.85
N THR A 757 13.78 17.90 9.31
CA THR A 757 13.98 18.47 7.97
C THR A 757 13.37 17.57 6.89
N LEU A 758 13.64 16.27 6.91
CA LEU A 758 13.10 15.31 5.95
C LEU A 758 11.56 15.27 6.00
N ASN A 759 10.98 15.26 7.20
CA ASN A 759 9.53 15.27 7.38
C ASN A 759 8.91 16.55 6.83
N ALA A 760 9.54 17.70 7.05
CA ALA A 760 9.08 18.98 6.54
C ALA A 760 9.20 19.07 5.01
N LEU A 761 10.32 18.64 4.42
CA LEU A 761 10.49 18.58 2.96
C LEU A 761 9.52 17.58 2.30
N THR A 762 9.34 16.41 2.91
CA THR A 762 8.36 15.41 2.43
C THR A 762 6.94 15.96 2.52
N ALA A 763 6.62 16.73 3.57
CA ALA A 763 5.34 17.42 3.67
C ALA A 763 5.17 18.45 2.54
N ILE A 764 6.21 19.21 2.19
CA ILE A 764 6.17 20.11 1.02
C ILE A 764 5.98 19.32 -0.26
N SER A 765 6.74 18.24 -0.50
CA SER A 765 6.62 17.43 -1.73
C SER A 765 5.22 16.82 -1.88
N LEU A 766 4.64 16.34 -0.78
CA LEU A 766 3.28 15.81 -0.79
C LEU A 766 2.24 16.92 -1.01
N ARG A 767 2.44 18.12 -0.45
CA ARG A 767 1.54 19.28 -0.62
C ARG A 767 1.63 19.97 -1.98
N SER A 768 2.81 20.00 -2.58
CA SER A 768 3.09 20.74 -3.82
C SER A 768 2.76 19.96 -5.09
N GLY A 769 2.38 18.68 -4.99
CA GLY A 769 2.00 17.89 -6.16
C GLY A 769 3.12 17.72 -7.19
N ALA A 770 4.40 17.73 -6.80
CA ALA A 770 5.51 17.44 -7.73
C ALA A 770 6.45 16.36 -7.15
N PRO A 771 6.70 15.30 -7.92
CA PRO A 771 7.75 15.31 -8.92
C PRO A 771 7.20 15.74 -10.27
N GLU A 772 7.97 16.55 -10.98
CA GLU A 772 7.70 17.16 -12.29
C GLU A 772 6.69 16.41 -13.17
N GLY A 773 5.59 17.12 -13.39
CA GLY A 773 4.44 16.76 -14.17
C GLY A 773 3.29 17.59 -13.61
N ALA A 774 3.29 18.90 -13.84
CA ALA A 774 2.13 19.72 -13.53
C ALA A 774 0.92 18.97 -14.13
N ASP A 775 -0.05 18.57 -13.29
CA ASP A 775 -1.20 17.78 -13.71
C ASP A 775 -1.64 18.31 -15.08
N PRO A 776 -1.52 17.51 -16.15
CA PRO A 776 -1.71 18.00 -17.50
C PRO A 776 -3.10 18.62 -17.66
N SER A 777 -4.08 18.17 -16.88
CA SER A 777 -5.42 18.75 -16.81
C SER A 777 -5.43 20.15 -16.18
N VAL A 778 -4.72 20.36 -15.06
CA VAL A 778 -4.59 21.68 -14.41
C VAL A 778 -3.80 22.64 -15.30
N THR A 779 -2.78 22.13 -15.98
CA THR A 779 -1.97 22.90 -16.93
C THR A 779 -2.80 23.30 -18.15
N ALA A 780 -3.54 22.36 -18.75
CA ALA A 780 -4.44 22.61 -19.87
C ALA A 780 -5.58 23.57 -19.49
N LEU A 781 -6.12 23.45 -18.27
CA LEU A 781 -7.12 24.37 -17.72
C LEU A 781 -6.54 25.79 -17.60
N ARG A 782 -5.38 25.97 -16.95
CA ARG A 782 -4.78 27.31 -16.80
C ARG A 782 -4.37 27.95 -18.13
N GLN A 783 -3.95 27.13 -19.09
CA GLN A 783 -3.56 27.58 -20.44
C GLN A 783 -4.75 27.79 -21.38
N GLY A 784 -5.99 27.53 -20.95
CA GLY A 784 -7.16 27.72 -21.81
C GLY A 784 -7.27 26.70 -22.95
N ARG A 785 -6.56 25.57 -22.88
CA ARG A 785 -6.58 24.53 -23.93
C ARG A 785 -7.70 23.52 -23.76
N CYS A 786 -8.34 23.49 -22.59
CA CYS A 786 -9.43 22.56 -22.32
C CYS A 786 -10.74 23.04 -22.95
N ARG A 787 -11.44 22.13 -23.63
CA ARG A 787 -12.83 22.31 -24.10
C ARG A 787 -13.85 21.62 -23.22
N HIS A 788 -13.40 20.63 -22.46
CA HIS A 788 -14.20 19.94 -21.46
C HIS A 788 -13.40 19.79 -20.17
N LEU A 789 -14.10 19.58 -19.06
CA LEU A 789 -13.50 19.31 -17.76
C LEU A 789 -14.37 18.32 -16.99
N MET A 790 -13.75 17.26 -16.46
CA MET A 790 -14.37 16.36 -15.50
C MET A 790 -13.84 16.63 -14.09
N LEU A 791 -14.73 17.01 -13.17
CA LEU A 791 -14.45 17.15 -11.75
C LEU A 791 -15.00 15.94 -11.00
N SER A 792 -14.16 15.26 -10.23
CA SER A 792 -14.55 14.02 -9.55
C SER A 792 -14.17 14.05 -8.08
N SER A 793 -15.08 13.77 -7.15
CA SER A 793 -14.77 13.78 -5.70
C SER A 793 -13.80 12.68 -5.26
N ALA A 794 -13.58 11.66 -6.11
CA ALA A 794 -12.61 10.58 -5.93
C ALA A 794 -12.22 9.97 -7.29
N GLU A 795 -11.18 9.13 -7.35
CA GLU A 795 -10.74 8.46 -8.60
C GLU A 795 -11.84 7.60 -9.25
N GLN A 796 -12.80 7.09 -8.49
CA GLN A 796 -13.94 6.32 -9.00
C GLN A 796 -15.23 6.69 -8.25
N ALA A 797 -15.55 7.98 -8.18
CA ALA A 797 -16.70 8.49 -7.42
C ALA A 797 -18.01 7.75 -7.76
N GLN A 798 -18.30 7.53 -9.04
CA GLN A 798 -19.48 6.80 -9.54
C GLN A 798 -19.11 5.41 -10.11
N GLY A 799 -17.97 4.84 -9.68
CA GLY A 799 -17.45 3.57 -10.20
C GLY A 799 -16.74 3.70 -11.56
N SER A 800 -16.24 2.58 -12.08
CA SER A 800 -15.41 2.54 -13.30
C SER A 800 -16.19 2.80 -14.59
N ALA A 801 -17.52 2.72 -14.55
CA ALA A 801 -18.40 2.98 -15.70
C ALA A 801 -18.49 4.48 -16.04
N ALA A 802 -18.32 5.36 -15.05
CA ALA A 802 -18.36 6.82 -15.19
C ALA A 802 -17.00 7.46 -15.49
N ASP A 803 -15.95 6.65 -15.66
CA ASP A 803 -14.60 7.11 -15.99
C ASP A 803 -14.39 7.19 -17.50
N TYR A 804 -13.36 7.93 -17.93
CA TYR A 804 -13.02 8.03 -19.35
C TYR A 804 -12.74 6.65 -19.96
N PRO A 805 -13.21 6.38 -21.20
CA PRO A 805 -12.75 5.23 -21.97
C PRO A 805 -11.27 5.38 -22.33
N ARG A 806 -10.60 4.27 -22.67
CA ARG A 806 -9.17 4.25 -23.05
C ARG A 806 -8.83 5.23 -24.18
N SER A 807 -9.82 5.56 -24.99
CA SER A 807 -9.72 6.45 -26.14
C SER A 807 -9.27 7.88 -25.77
N TYR A 808 -9.54 8.36 -24.54
CA TYR A 808 -9.15 9.71 -24.08
C TYR A 808 -7.72 9.80 -23.51
N TYR A 809 -7.07 8.67 -23.22
CA TYR A 809 -5.75 8.68 -22.60
C TYR A 809 -4.62 8.61 -23.65
N PRO A 810 -3.46 9.28 -23.42
CA PRO A 810 -3.09 10.08 -22.25
C PRO A 810 -3.36 11.59 -22.36
N ASP A 811 -3.59 12.13 -23.56
CA ASP A 811 -3.50 13.58 -23.81
C ASP A 811 -4.86 14.30 -23.85
N ASP A 812 -5.95 13.60 -24.17
CA ASP A 812 -7.29 14.20 -24.33
C ASP A 812 -8.09 14.24 -23.01
N ALA A 813 -7.64 13.52 -21.99
CA ALA A 813 -8.32 13.40 -20.70
C ALA A 813 -8.08 14.64 -19.84
N VAL A 814 -9.07 15.54 -19.75
CA VAL A 814 -9.04 16.68 -18.83
C VAL A 814 -9.87 16.35 -17.59
N ARG A 815 -9.22 15.80 -16.57
CA ARG A 815 -9.87 15.37 -15.31
C ARG A 815 -9.13 15.90 -14.09
N ILE A 816 -9.88 16.45 -13.15
CA ILE A 816 -9.36 16.91 -11.86
C ILE A 816 -10.11 16.16 -10.74
N VAL A 817 -9.34 15.46 -9.90
CA VAL A 817 -9.87 14.79 -8.70
C VAL A 817 -9.85 15.77 -7.52
N LEU A 818 -11.04 16.03 -6.97
CA LEU A 818 -11.32 16.88 -5.81
C LEU A 818 -11.18 16.04 -4.52
N HIS A 819 -9.98 15.93 -3.98
CA HIS A 819 -9.71 15.26 -2.70
C HIS A 819 -10.43 15.98 -1.53
N ASP A 820 -10.54 15.38 -0.34
CA ASP A 820 -11.24 15.97 0.84
C ASP A 820 -10.59 17.26 1.44
N ASN A 821 -9.83 18.02 0.65
CA ASN A 821 -9.23 19.29 1.02
C ASN A 821 -9.75 20.44 0.13
N PRO A 822 -10.76 21.20 0.62
CA PRO A 822 -11.31 22.37 -0.06
C PRO A 822 -10.29 23.44 -0.44
N VAL A 823 -9.18 23.58 0.31
CA VAL A 823 -8.16 24.59 0.03
C VAL A 823 -7.30 24.21 -1.17
N ASP A 824 -6.95 22.93 -1.31
CA ASP A 824 -6.17 22.43 -2.45
C ASP A 824 -6.94 22.57 -3.76
N ALA A 825 -8.22 22.18 -3.76
CA ALA A 825 -9.09 22.35 -4.92
C ALA A 825 -9.18 23.82 -5.36
N ALA A 826 -9.36 24.74 -4.40
CA ALA A 826 -9.42 26.16 -4.68
C ALA A 826 -8.12 26.70 -5.30
N GLN A 827 -6.96 26.22 -4.84
CA GLN A 827 -5.65 26.60 -5.40
C GLN A 827 -5.42 26.04 -6.81
N ARG A 828 -5.86 24.81 -7.09
CA ARG A 828 -5.70 24.18 -8.40
C ARG A 828 -6.58 24.85 -9.45
N LEU A 829 -7.81 25.18 -9.10
CA LEU A 829 -8.83 25.76 -9.98
C LEU A 829 -8.79 27.30 -10.06
N GLY A 830 -8.17 27.94 -9.07
CA GLY A 830 -8.02 29.41 -9.01
C GLY A 830 -6.97 29.97 -9.97
N PRO A 831 -6.94 31.31 -10.10
CA PRO A 831 -6.16 32.00 -11.13
C PRO A 831 -4.65 31.83 -10.92
N SER A 832 -3.90 31.83 -12.02
CA SER A 832 -2.42 31.83 -11.95
C SER A 832 -1.91 33.13 -11.29
N PRO A 833 -0.88 33.07 -10.42
CA PRO A 833 -0.30 34.26 -9.78
C PRO A 833 0.34 35.27 -10.75
N THR A 834 0.38 34.98 -12.05
CA THR A 834 1.01 35.80 -13.11
C THR A 834 0.07 36.71 -13.90
N GLY A 835 -1.24 36.78 -13.59
CA GLY A 835 -2.11 37.86 -14.06
C GLY A 835 -3.11 37.53 -15.19
N ALA A 836 -3.96 38.54 -15.46
CA ALA A 836 -5.34 38.54 -15.94
C ALA A 836 -5.76 37.53 -17.04
N GLU A 837 -6.87 36.82 -16.80
CA GLU A 837 -7.40 35.78 -17.68
C GLU A 837 -8.60 36.29 -18.52
N GLU A 838 -8.55 36.05 -19.83
CA GLU A 838 -9.69 36.23 -20.75
C GLU A 838 -10.85 35.30 -20.34
N ARG A 839 -12.09 35.73 -20.57
CA ARG A 839 -13.27 34.86 -20.39
C ARG A 839 -13.16 33.64 -21.31
N ARG A 840 -13.26 32.46 -20.74
CA ARG A 840 -13.19 31.16 -21.44
C ARG A 840 -14.45 30.36 -21.17
N THR A 841 -14.86 29.55 -22.14
CA THR A 841 -16.09 28.75 -22.04
C THR A 841 -15.79 27.31 -22.41
N LEU A 842 -16.10 26.39 -21.51
CA LEU A 842 -16.11 24.95 -21.74
C LEU A 842 -17.36 24.57 -22.54
N ASP A 843 -17.22 23.65 -23.49
CA ASP A 843 -18.35 23.01 -24.15
C ASP A 843 -19.07 22.06 -23.17
N LEU A 844 -18.31 21.41 -22.26
CA LEU A 844 -18.84 20.46 -21.28
C LEU A 844 -18.09 20.50 -19.94
N LEU A 845 -18.82 20.69 -18.83
CA LEU A 845 -18.35 20.48 -17.47
C LEU A 845 -19.12 19.30 -16.85
N VAL A 846 -18.40 18.26 -16.43
CA VAL A 846 -18.99 17.10 -15.75
C VAL A 846 -18.55 17.11 -14.29
N VAL A 847 -19.51 16.99 -13.36
CA VAL A 847 -19.24 16.95 -11.92
C VAL A 847 -19.75 15.63 -11.36
N ASN A 848 -18.83 14.79 -10.89
CA ASN A 848 -19.13 13.50 -10.28
C ASN A 848 -18.87 13.57 -8.79
N GLN A 849 -19.92 13.38 -7.99
CA GLN A 849 -19.79 13.15 -6.56
C GLN A 849 -20.13 11.70 -6.23
N GLY A 850 -19.40 11.10 -5.28
CA GLY A 850 -19.63 9.70 -4.94
C GLY A 850 -20.98 9.48 -4.25
N SER A 851 -21.67 8.40 -4.64
CA SER A 851 -22.94 7.96 -4.04
C SER A 851 -22.76 6.98 -2.88
N GLY A 852 -21.52 6.74 -2.43
CA GLY A 852 -21.18 5.75 -1.40
C GLY A 852 -21.18 4.28 -1.86
N GLY A 853 -21.66 3.97 -3.07
CA GLY A 853 -21.74 2.61 -3.60
C GLY A 853 -22.89 1.79 -3.01
N ARG A 854 -22.81 0.46 -3.12
CA ARG A 854 -23.73 -0.49 -2.46
C ARG A 854 -22.98 -1.25 -1.37
N ASN A 855 -23.66 -1.58 -0.28
CA ASN A 855 -23.10 -2.49 0.73
C ASN A 855 -23.08 -3.94 0.21
N ALA A 856 -22.50 -4.86 0.99
CA ALA A 856 -22.41 -6.29 0.63
C ALA A 856 -23.78 -6.96 0.42
N ASP A 857 -24.85 -6.37 0.98
CA ASP A 857 -26.23 -6.84 0.87
C ASP A 857 -26.98 -6.21 -0.32
N GLY A 858 -26.30 -5.37 -1.11
CA GLY A 858 -26.86 -4.73 -2.31
C GLY A 858 -27.67 -3.46 -2.03
N GLU A 859 -27.73 -2.96 -0.80
CA GLU A 859 -28.42 -1.71 -0.45
C GLU A 859 -27.55 -0.49 -0.79
N PRO A 860 -28.13 0.60 -1.34
CA PRO A 860 -27.41 1.83 -1.62
C PRO A 860 -26.92 2.49 -0.33
N LEU A 861 -25.61 2.73 -0.24
CA LEU A 861 -24.99 3.46 0.85
C LEU A 861 -25.22 4.95 0.62
N LEU A 862 -26.38 5.48 1.01
CA LEU A 862 -26.69 6.90 0.93
C LEU A 862 -25.76 7.74 1.83
N SER A 863 -24.54 7.98 1.37
CA SER A 863 -23.71 9.06 1.87
C SER A 863 -23.73 10.17 0.82
N PRO A 864 -24.19 11.39 1.14
CA PRO A 864 -23.81 12.53 0.31
C PRO A 864 -22.27 12.51 0.20
N GLY A 865 -21.73 12.82 -0.98
CA GLY A 865 -20.28 12.92 -1.16
C GLY A 865 -19.65 13.80 -0.07
N THR A 866 -18.35 13.66 0.15
CA THR A 866 -17.60 14.40 1.20
C THR A 866 -17.67 15.94 1.07
N TRP A 867 -18.22 16.45 -0.03
CA TRP A 867 -18.28 17.86 -0.39
C TRP A 867 -19.69 18.43 -0.27
N THR A 868 -19.87 19.34 0.68
CA THR A 868 -21.12 20.11 0.84
C THR A 868 -21.33 21.14 -0.27
N ALA A 869 -22.56 21.63 -0.42
CA ALA A 869 -22.90 22.72 -1.33
C ALA A 869 -22.00 23.96 -1.10
N ASP A 870 -21.83 24.36 0.17
CA ASP A 870 -20.96 25.49 0.55
C ASP A 870 -19.49 25.25 0.18
N ALA A 871 -18.99 24.03 0.37
CA ALA A 871 -17.62 23.69 0.04
C ALA A 871 -17.38 23.72 -1.48
N LEU A 872 -18.32 23.23 -2.29
CA LEU A 872 -18.25 23.34 -3.75
C LEU A 872 -18.35 24.78 -4.22
N ALA A 873 -19.24 25.57 -3.63
CA ALA A 873 -19.39 26.98 -3.96
C ALA A 873 -18.07 27.74 -3.71
N ALA A 874 -17.47 27.56 -2.53
CA ALA A 874 -16.26 28.27 -2.13
C ALA A 874 -14.98 27.77 -2.82
N SER A 875 -14.88 26.47 -3.11
CA SER A 875 -13.62 25.84 -3.51
C SER A 875 -13.58 25.33 -4.95
N VAL A 876 -14.71 25.31 -5.65
CA VAL A 876 -14.79 24.90 -7.06
C VAL A 876 -15.37 26.02 -7.91
N VAL A 877 -16.58 26.47 -7.58
CA VAL A 877 -17.33 27.45 -8.36
C VAL A 877 -16.65 28.81 -8.32
N ALA A 878 -16.44 29.38 -7.13
CA ALA A 878 -15.81 30.69 -7.00
C ALA A 878 -14.39 30.76 -7.60
N PRO A 879 -13.50 29.76 -7.41
CA PRO A 879 -12.19 29.73 -8.05
C PRO A 879 -12.24 29.65 -9.58
N LEU A 880 -13.10 28.80 -10.16
CA LEU A 880 -13.27 28.73 -11.62
C LEU A 880 -13.80 30.04 -12.21
N MET A 881 -14.75 30.68 -11.53
CA MET A 881 -15.26 31.99 -11.93
C MET A 881 -14.17 33.07 -11.82
N ALA A 882 -13.36 33.05 -10.76
CA ALA A 882 -12.22 33.97 -10.60
C ALA A 882 -11.16 33.78 -11.70
N SER A 883 -11.04 32.57 -12.23
CA SER A 883 -10.23 32.21 -13.40
C SER A 883 -10.94 32.45 -14.74
N GLY A 884 -12.10 33.11 -14.75
CA GLY A 884 -12.82 33.49 -15.98
C GLY A 884 -13.51 32.35 -16.74
N TRP A 885 -13.68 31.17 -16.13
CA TRP A 885 -14.32 30.02 -16.76
C TRP A 885 -15.85 30.02 -16.63
N THR A 886 -16.51 29.61 -17.71
CA THR A 886 -17.94 29.27 -17.80
C THR A 886 -18.11 27.95 -18.55
N ALA A 887 -19.31 27.36 -18.56
CA ALA A 887 -19.62 26.13 -19.29
C ALA A 887 -20.97 26.21 -20.01
N ARG A 888 -21.03 25.76 -21.26
CA ARG A 888 -22.26 25.67 -22.06
C ARG A 888 -23.17 24.53 -21.61
N THR A 889 -22.60 23.37 -21.29
CA THR A 889 -23.33 22.25 -20.69
C THR A 889 -22.66 21.86 -19.39
N VAL A 890 -23.41 21.87 -18.29
CA VAL A 890 -22.97 21.29 -17.01
C VAL A 890 -23.77 20.02 -16.77
N VAL A 891 -23.10 18.90 -16.49
CA VAL A 891 -23.74 17.65 -16.09
C VAL A 891 -23.37 17.37 -14.65
N LEU A 892 -24.37 17.40 -13.77
CA LEU A 892 -24.21 17.04 -12.36
C LEU A 892 -24.54 15.55 -12.19
N ASP A 893 -23.53 14.71 -12.43
CA ASP A 893 -23.65 13.27 -12.60
C ASP A 893 -23.50 12.53 -11.26
N PHE A 894 -24.47 12.75 -10.39
CA PHE A 894 -24.60 12.10 -9.09
C PHE A 894 -26.04 12.19 -8.58
N PRO A 895 -26.48 11.31 -7.66
CA PRO A 895 -27.83 11.31 -7.11
C PRO A 895 -28.26 12.64 -6.48
N PHE A 896 -29.54 12.98 -6.62
CA PHE A 896 -30.17 14.19 -6.05
C PHE A 896 -29.47 15.51 -6.41
N SER A 897 -28.77 15.55 -7.55
CA SER A 897 -27.95 16.72 -7.93
C SER A 897 -28.76 17.98 -8.24
N VAL A 898 -30.09 17.88 -8.37
CA VAL A 898 -30.99 19.05 -8.49
C VAL A 898 -30.81 20.05 -7.34
N GLN A 899 -30.41 19.60 -6.15
CA GLN A 899 -30.16 20.46 -4.99
C GLN A 899 -28.93 21.37 -5.17
N MET A 900 -28.06 21.06 -6.13
CA MET A 900 -26.83 21.81 -6.43
C MET A 900 -27.01 22.83 -7.54
N LEU A 901 -28.25 23.05 -8.02
CA LEU A 901 -28.55 24.01 -9.07
C LEU A 901 -28.02 25.41 -8.73
N GLU A 902 -28.36 25.93 -7.55
CA GLU A 902 -27.96 27.29 -7.14
C GLU A 902 -26.44 27.44 -7.00
N VAL A 903 -25.74 26.33 -6.68
CA VAL A 903 -24.28 26.30 -6.56
C VAL A 903 -23.60 26.41 -7.92
N PHE A 904 -24.08 25.66 -8.93
CA PHE A 904 -23.43 25.58 -10.25
C PHE A 904 -24.02 26.51 -11.31
N ALA A 905 -25.22 27.06 -11.12
CA ALA A 905 -25.81 28.06 -12.02
C ALA A 905 -24.86 29.23 -12.36
N PRO A 906 -24.05 29.77 -11.43
CA PRO A 906 -23.09 30.84 -11.75
C PRO A 906 -21.99 30.47 -12.74
N LEU A 907 -21.66 29.17 -12.90
CA LEU A 907 -20.69 28.70 -13.90
C LEU A 907 -21.32 28.45 -15.27
N CYS A 908 -22.64 28.47 -15.38
CA CYS A 908 -23.32 28.24 -16.65
C CYS A 908 -23.19 29.49 -17.55
N ALA A 909 -22.83 29.29 -18.82
CA ALA A 909 -22.84 30.36 -19.81
C ALA A 909 -24.28 30.88 -20.05
N GLY A 910 -24.43 32.10 -20.58
CA GLY A 910 -25.75 32.73 -20.75
C GLY A 910 -26.70 31.94 -21.66
N GLU A 911 -26.16 31.26 -22.67
CA GLU A 911 -26.87 30.33 -23.56
C GLU A 911 -26.79 28.85 -23.11
N GLY A 912 -26.23 28.62 -21.93
CA GLY A 912 -25.92 27.29 -21.41
C GLY A 912 -27.06 26.61 -20.66
N ARG A 913 -26.82 25.37 -20.25
CA ARG A 913 -27.77 24.55 -19.49
C ARG A 913 -27.10 23.64 -18.46
N ILE A 914 -27.88 23.16 -17.50
CA ILE A 914 -27.47 22.20 -16.47
C ILE A 914 -28.37 20.97 -16.51
N VAL A 915 -27.78 19.79 -16.65
CA VAL A 915 -28.45 18.49 -16.60
C VAL A 915 -28.23 17.88 -15.22
N MET A 916 -29.33 17.49 -14.55
CA MET A 916 -29.34 17.09 -13.14
C MET A 916 -30.19 15.83 -12.94
N THR A 917 -29.94 15.14 -11.83
CA THR A 917 -30.73 14.00 -11.37
C THR A 917 -31.68 14.43 -10.24
N LEU A 918 -32.90 13.90 -10.25
CA LEU A 918 -33.95 14.19 -9.26
C LEU A 918 -34.01 13.14 -8.13
N GLY A 919 -33.42 11.96 -8.35
CA GLY A 919 -33.51 10.82 -7.45
C GLY A 919 -32.20 10.04 -7.32
N ASP A 920 -32.32 8.82 -6.84
CA ASP A 920 -31.23 7.89 -6.52
C ASP A 920 -30.65 7.15 -7.75
N SER A 921 -30.64 7.78 -8.93
CA SER A 921 -30.10 7.14 -10.14
C SER A 921 -28.63 6.76 -9.94
N LEU A 922 -28.36 5.46 -9.87
CA LEU A 922 -27.01 4.89 -9.72
C LEU A 922 -26.28 4.72 -11.07
N GLU A 923 -26.99 4.88 -12.19
CA GLU A 923 -26.40 4.84 -13.53
C GLU A 923 -25.88 6.24 -13.88
N PRO A 924 -24.59 6.41 -14.26
CA PRO A 924 -24.04 7.70 -14.66
C PRO A 924 -24.60 8.12 -16.01
N ILE A 925 -24.90 9.41 -16.15
CA ILE A 925 -25.26 10.05 -17.43
C ILE A 925 -24.03 9.98 -18.36
N MET A 926 -22.84 10.25 -17.82
CA MET A 926 -21.57 10.27 -18.53
C MET A 926 -20.81 8.96 -18.38
N ASP A 927 -21.40 7.87 -18.90
CA ASP A 927 -20.72 6.57 -18.97
C ASP A 927 -19.64 6.52 -20.07
N ARG A 928 -18.84 5.45 -20.10
CA ARG A 928 -17.81 5.23 -21.13
C ARG A 928 -18.34 5.30 -22.57
N GLY A 929 -19.51 4.74 -22.82
CA GLY A 929 -20.12 4.74 -24.15
C GLY A 929 -20.52 6.14 -24.58
N MET A 930 -21.02 6.94 -23.64
CA MET A 930 -21.38 8.32 -23.83
C MET A 930 -20.15 9.20 -24.13
N TRP A 931 -19.06 9.03 -23.38
CA TRP A 931 -17.78 9.69 -23.65
C TRP A 931 -17.24 9.40 -25.05
N ASP A 932 -17.29 8.14 -25.50
CA ASP A 932 -16.89 7.76 -26.86
C ASP A 932 -17.81 8.40 -27.92
N THR A 933 -19.12 8.47 -27.64
CA THR A 933 -20.11 9.07 -28.55
C THR A 933 -19.87 10.56 -28.78
N ILE A 934 -19.52 11.32 -27.75
CA ILE A 934 -19.33 12.78 -27.85
C ILE A 934 -17.91 13.21 -28.24
N ARG A 935 -16.93 12.31 -28.19
CA ARG A 935 -15.52 12.63 -28.45
C ARG A 935 -15.31 13.36 -29.79
N PRO A 936 -15.91 12.94 -30.92
CA PRO A 936 -15.74 13.64 -32.20
C PRO A 936 -16.25 15.08 -32.14
N ALA A 937 -17.39 15.30 -31.47
CA ALA A 937 -18.01 16.62 -31.32
C ALA A 937 -17.15 17.54 -30.43
N LEU A 938 -16.60 17.03 -29.32
CA LEU A 938 -15.66 17.78 -28.47
C LEU A 938 -14.40 18.20 -29.23
N GLY A 939 -13.85 17.32 -30.08
CA GLY A 939 -12.70 17.62 -30.93
C GLY A 939 -12.98 18.72 -31.96
N GLN A 940 -14.20 18.75 -32.50
CA GLN A 940 -14.63 19.75 -33.50
C GLN A 940 -15.13 21.05 -32.86
N GLY A 941 -15.49 21.04 -31.57
CA GLY A 941 -16.10 22.19 -30.89
C GLY A 941 -17.59 22.35 -31.21
N ASP A 942 -18.24 21.24 -31.55
CA ASP A 942 -19.66 21.19 -31.85
C ASP A 942 -20.47 20.98 -30.56
N ALA A 943 -20.71 22.09 -29.86
CA ALA A 943 -21.46 22.08 -28.61
C ALA A 943 -22.91 21.62 -28.78
N GLU A 944 -23.52 21.81 -29.96
CA GLU A 944 -24.88 21.35 -30.24
C GLU A 944 -24.95 19.82 -30.34
N ALA A 945 -24.00 19.20 -31.06
CA ALA A 945 -23.92 17.75 -31.13
C ALA A 945 -23.67 17.10 -29.76
N VAL A 946 -22.85 17.72 -28.90
CA VAL A 946 -22.65 17.26 -27.50
C VAL A 946 -23.97 17.33 -26.72
N ARG A 947 -24.69 18.45 -26.83
CA ARG A 947 -26.00 18.63 -26.21
C ARG A 947 -27.00 17.55 -26.67
N ASP A 948 -27.14 17.35 -27.97
CA ASP A 948 -28.13 16.44 -28.55
C ASP A 948 -27.83 14.97 -28.18
N ALA A 949 -26.55 14.62 -28.03
CA ALA A 949 -26.15 13.31 -27.53
C ALA A 949 -26.53 13.12 -26.05
N ILE A 950 -26.30 14.12 -25.19
CA ILE A 950 -26.69 14.07 -23.78
C ILE A 950 -28.22 13.98 -23.63
N ASP A 951 -28.98 14.72 -24.43
CA ASP A 951 -30.45 14.66 -24.38
C ASP A 951 -30.99 13.29 -24.80
N ARG A 952 -30.40 12.68 -25.82
CA ARG A 952 -30.74 11.31 -26.23
C ARG A 952 -30.41 10.31 -25.13
N GLN A 953 -29.28 10.44 -24.46
CA GLN A 953 -28.88 9.56 -23.35
C GLN A 953 -29.86 9.67 -22.18
N VAL A 954 -30.16 10.89 -21.72
CA VAL A 954 -31.11 11.11 -20.62
C VAL A 954 -32.52 10.64 -20.98
N ALA A 955 -32.97 10.86 -22.22
CA ALA A 955 -34.25 10.34 -22.71
C ALA A 955 -34.28 8.79 -22.74
N ALA A 956 -33.20 8.15 -23.17
CA ALA A 956 -33.08 6.69 -23.18
C ALA A 956 -33.09 6.10 -21.77
N MET A 957 -32.35 6.70 -20.83
CA MET A 957 -32.35 6.29 -19.42
C MET A 957 -33.72 6.47 -18.76
N THR A 958 -34.45 7.53 -19.14
CA THR A 958 -35.82 7.77 -18.69
C THR A 958 -36.79 6.71 -19.23
N ALA A 959 -36.71 6.37 -20.52
CA ALA A 959 -37.52 5.30 -21.10
C ALA A 959 -37.23 3.94 -20.44
N ALA A 960 -35.95 3.62 -20.21
CA ALA A 960 -35.53 2.41 -19.50
C ALA A 960 -36.09 2.31 -18.08
N ALA A 961 -36.18 3.45 -17.38
CA ALA A 961 -36.78 3.54 -16.05
C ALA A 961 -38.29 3.25 -16.07
N VAL A 962 -39.02 3.82 -17.02
CA VAL A 962 -40.46 3.56 -17.21
C VAL A 962 -40.70 2.09 -17.54
N GLY A 963 -39.92 1.53 -18.46
CA GLY A 963 -40.02 0.11 -18.77
C GLY A 963 -39.68 -0.79 -17.58
N ARG A 964 -38.69 -0.43 -16.75
CA ARG A 964 -38.39 -1.18 -15.49
C ARG A 964 -39.58 -1.17 -14.52
N LEU A 965 -40.29 -0.05 -14.40
CA LEU A 965 -41.44 0.09 -13.51
C LEU A 965 -42.59 -0.87 -13.90
N HIS A 966 -42.84 -1.01 -15.21
CA HIS A 966 -43.96 -1.78 -15.74
C HIS A 966 -43.59 -3.19 -16.21
N LEU A 967 -42.32 -3.60 -16.13
CA LEU A 967 -41.86 -4.87 -16.68
C LEU A 967 -42.57 -6.06 -16.04
N ASP A 968 -42.65 -6.11 -14.72
CA ASP A 968 -43.30 -7.22 -14.01
C ASP A 968 -44.82 -7.20 -14.22
N GLU A 969 -45.43 -6.02 -14.24
CA GLU A 969 -46.85 -5.83 -14.54
C GLU A 969 -47.20 -6.39 -15.93
N ILE A 970 -46.44 -6.04 -16.96
CA ILE A 970 -46.67 -6.52 -18.33
C ILE A 970 -46.36 -8.03 -18.46
N LEU A 971 -45.35 -8.55 -17.76
CA LEU A 971 -45.01 -9.97 -17.80
C LEU A 971 -46.00 -10.85 -17.03
N THR A 972 -46.67 -10.32 -16.00
CA THR A 972 -47.64 -11.06 -15.17
C THR A 972 -49.10 -10.77 -15.53
N ALA A 973 -49.36 -9.70 -16.30
CA ALA A 973 -50.70 -9.32 -16.73
C ALA A 973 -51.44 -10.46 -17.44
N SER A 974 -52.75 -10.51 -17.20
CA SER A 974 -53.63 -11.40 -17.93
C SER A 974 -53.66 -11.02 -19.41
N ASN A 975 -53.83 -12.01 -20.27
CA ASN A 975 -53.85 -11.79 -21.71
C ASN A 975 -54.99 -10.85 -22.17
N ALA A 976 -56.12 -10.83 -21.46
CA ALA A 976 -57.21 -9.88 -21.74
C ALA A 976 -56.79 -8.43 -21.48
N ALA A 977 -56.03 -8.17 -20.41
CA ALA A 977 -55.53 -6.84 -20.07
C ALA A 977 -54.50 -6.35 -21.10
N ILE A 978 -53.62 -7.23 -21.59
CA ILE A 978 -52.67 -6.87 -22.67
C ILE A 978 -53.40 -6.58 -23.98
N HIS A 979 -54.44 -7.34 -24.32
CA HIS A 979 -55.25 -7.07 -25.51
C HIS A 979 -55.94 -5.70 -25.44
N GLU A 980 -56.53 -5.36 -24.28
CA GLU A 980 -57.16 -4.06 -24.05
C GLU A 980 -56.15 -2.90 -24.11
N HIS A 981 -54.96 -3.10 -23.54
CA HIS A 981 -53.85 -2.14 -23.62
C HIS A 981 -53.42 -1.88 -25.07
N LEU A 982 -53.18 -2.93 -25.85
CA LEU A 982 -52.76 -2.82 -27.24
C LEU A 982 -53.87 -2.33 -28.18
N ALA A 983 -55.14 -2.55 -27.85
CA ALA A 983 -56.26 -1.95 -28.56
C ALA A 983 -56.30 -0.42 -28.39
N SER A 984 -55.91 0.06 -27.21
CA SER A 984 -55.83 1.50 -26.89
C SER A 984 -54.52 2.14 -27.37
N HIS A 985 -53.43 1.36 -27.40
CA HIS A 985 -52.07 1.81 -27.74
C HIS A 985 -51.41 0.85 -28.76
N PRO A 986 -51.83 0.89 -30.04
CA PRO A 986 -51.35 -0.05 -31.04
C PRO A 986 -49.84 0.06 -31.33
N ASP A 987 -49.25 1.23 -31.09
CA ASP A 987 -47.81 1.49 -31.32
C ASP A 987 -46.91 0.73 -30.32
N GLY A 988 -47.44 0.28 -29.18
CA GLY A 988 -46.72 -0.55 -28.20
C GLY A 988 -46.53 -2.01 -28.62
N ARG A 989 -47.19 -2.43 -29.71
CA ARG A 989 -47.26 -3.84 -30.15
C ARG A 989 -45.89 -4.48 -30.35
N ASP A 990 -44.94 -3.79 -30.99
CA ASP A 990 -43.60 -4.35 -31.25
C ASP A 990 -42.85 -4.66 -29.94
N ALA A 991 -42.92 -3.77 -28.95
CA ALA A 991 -42.27 -3.94 -27.65
C ALA A 991 -42.91 -5.05 -26.80
N VAL A 992 -44.24 -5.05 -26.72
CA VAL A 992 -45.01 -6.06 -25.98
C VAL A 992 -44.85 -7.45 -26.61
N SER A 993 -44.81 -7.55 -27.94
CA SER A 993 -44.65 -8.81 -28.66
C SER A 993 -43.29 -9.46 -28.39
N VAL A 994 -42.19 -8.69 -28.34
CA VAL A 994 -40.87 -9.23 -27.96
C VAL A 994 -40.88 -9.82 -26.54
N LEU A 995 -41.60 -9.20 -25.60
CA LEU A 995 -41.64 -9.65 -24.20
C LEU A 995 -42.63 -10.79 -23.95
N ARG A 996 -43.79 -10.79 -24.62
CA ARG A 996 -44.84 -11.79 -24.41
C ARG A 996 -44.73 -13.00 -25.34
N CYS A 997 -44.02 -12.86 -26.47
CA CYS A 997 -43.79 -13.97 -27.42
C CYS A 997 -42.34 -14.47 -27.39
N LEU A 998 -41.34 -13.61 -27.64
CA LEU A 998 -39.95 -14.07 -27.78
C LEU A 998 -39.35 -14.55 -26.46
N LYS A 999 -39.52 -13.77 -25.38
CA LYS A 999 -38.91 -14.09 -24.08
C LYS A 999 -39.32 -15.49 -23.56
N PRO A 1000 -40.61 -15.88 -23.52
CA PRO A 1000 -41.00 -17.23 -23.09
C PRO A 1000 -40.42 -18.34 -23.97
N ILE A 1001 -40.33 -18.13 -25.29
CA ILE A 1001 -39.74 -19.11 -26.22
C ILE A 1001 -38.26 -19.30 -25.89
N GLY A 1002 -37.52 -18.21 -25.79
CA GLY A 1002 -36.08 -18.31 -25.60
C GLY A 1002 -35.66 -18.71 -24.19
N ASP A 1003 -36.43 -18.36 -23.15
CA ASP A 1003 -36.17 -18.82 -21.77
C ASP A 1003 -36.32 -20.34 -21.64
N VAL A 1004 -37.28 -20.93 -22.34
CA VAL A 1004 -37.55 -22.37 -22.33
C VAL A 1004 -36.54 -23.14 -23.19
N LEU A 1005 -36.03 -22.52 -24.25
CA LEU A 1005 -35.00 -23.11 -25.12
C LEU A 1005 -33.56 -22.89 -24.66
N GLN A 1006 -33.34 -21.97 -23.70
CA GLN A 1006 -32.01 -21.69 -23.16
C GLN A 1006 -31.45 -22.87 -22.36
N ASP A 1007 -32.33 -23.63 -21.69
CA ASP A 1007 -31.96 -24.82 -20.94
C ASP A 1007 -31.99 -26.06 -21.87
N PRO A 1008 -30.81 -26.63 -22.22
CA PRO A 1008 -30.71 -27.76 -23.14
C PRO A 1008 -31.36 -29.05 -22.60
N ASP A 1009 -31.61 -29.11 -21.28
CA ASP A 1009 -32.24 -30.27 -20.62
C ASP A 1009 -33.78 -30.13 -20.54
N THR A 1010 -34.35 -29.05 -21.09
CA THR A 1010 -35.80 -28.85 -21.10
C THR A 1010 -36.49 -29.91 -21.95
N PRO A 1011 -37.43 -30.69 -21.40
CA PRO A 1011 -38.08 -31.74 -22.15
C PRO A 1011 -39.05 -31.17 -23.21
N LEU A 1012 -39.16 -31.87 -24.34
CA LEU A 1012 -39.90 -31.43 -25.54
C LEU A 1012 -41.39 -31.17 -25.28
N ASP A 1013 -41.99 -31.87 -24.33
CA ASP A 1013 -43.37 -31.67 -23.89
C ASP A 1013 -43.59 -30.30 -23.23
N ARG A 1014 -42.59 -29.81 -22.49
CA ARG A 1014 -42.58 -28.47 -21.89
C ARG A 1014 -42.41 -27.38 -22.94
N ILE A 1015 -41.53 -27.59 -23.94
CA ILE A 1015 -41.38 -26.70 -25.10
C ILE A 1015 -42.69 -26.61 -25.88
N ASP A 1016 -43.30 -27.76 -26.19
CA ASP A 1016 -44.59 -27.84 -26.89
C ASP A 1016 -45.74 -27.22 -26.07
N ALA A 1017 -45.74 -27.38 -24.74
CA ALA A 1017 -46.74 -26.75 -23.88
C ALA A 1017 -46.67 -25.22 -23.92
N VAL A 1018 -45.47 -24.64 -23.89
CA VAL A 1018 -45.25 -23.19 -23.98
C VAL A 1018 -45.66 -22.67 -25.35
N LEU A 1019 -45.28 -23.36 -26.43
CA LEU A 1019 -45.66 -22.97 -27.79
C LEU A 1019 -47.16 -23.13 -28.05
N ARG A 1020 -47.80 -24.18 -27.53
CA ARG A 1020 -49.26 -24.33 -27.57
C ARG A 1020 -49.98 -23.24 -26.77
N ALA A 1021 -49.44 -22.85 -25.61
CA ALA A 1021 -49.98 -21.75 -24.83
C ALA A 1021 -49.88 -20.39 -25.55
N LEU A 1022 -48.79 -20.17 -26.31
CA LEU A 1022 -48.62 -18.97 -27.14
C LEU A 1022 -49.45 -18.99 -28.43
N ARG A 1023 -49.74 -20.18 -28.97
CA ARG A 1023 -50.62 -20.39 -30.14
C ARG A 1023 -52.11 -20.35 -29.80
N GLY A 1024 -52.46 -20.69 -28.55
CA GLY A 1024 -53.83 -20.69 -28.05
C GLY A 1024 -54.28 -19.32 -27.56
N THR A 1025 -55.58 -19.07 -27.58
CA THR A 1025 -56.19 -17.92 -26.88
C THR A 1025 -55.93 -18.07 -25.38
N PRO A 1026 -55.31 -17.07 -24.73
CA PRO A 1026 -56.06 -15.82 -24.54
C PRO A 1026 -55.45 -14.49 -25.08
N LEU A 1027 -54.30 -14.47 -25.76
CA LEU A 1027 -53.89 -13.29 -26.56
C LEU A 1027 -54.34 -13.53 -28.01
N PRO A 1028 -55.15 -12.65 -28.63
CA PRO A 1028 -55.43 -12.74 -30.05
C PRO A 1028 -54.12 -12.77 -30.83
N ARG A 1029 -53.96 -13.73 -31.74
CA ARG A 1029 -52.79 -13.84 -32.63
C ARG A 1029 -52.47 -12.51 -33.33
N SER A 1030 -53.48 -11.66 -33.54
CA SER A 1030 -53.36 -10.30 -34.06
C SER A 1030 -52.49 -9.37 -33.23
N ASP A 1031 -52.26 -9.65 -31.95
CA ASP A 1031 -51.50 -8.80 -31.02
C ASP A 1031 -49.98 -9.05 -31.08
N PHE A 1032 -49.54 -10.12 -31.73
CA PHE A 1032 -48.13 -10.33 -32.05
C PHE A 1032 -47.78 -9.70 -33.39
N THR A 1033 -46.52 -9.28 -33.54
CA THR A 1033 -46.02 -8.79 -34.83
C THR A 1033 -46.01 -9.92 -35.86
N ALA A 1034 -46.11 -9.57 -37.15
CA ALA A 1034 -46.04 -10.58 -38.23
C ALA A 1034 -44.74 -11.42 -38.17
N ALA A 1035 -43.63 -10.81 -37.74
CA ALA A 1035 -42.35 -11.50 -37.59
C ALA A 1035 -42.38 -12.54 -36.44
N ASP A 1036 -43.03 -12.21 -35.32
CA ASP A 1036 -43.12 -13.11 -34.17
C ASP A 1036 -44.18 -14.21 -34.40
N GLN A 1037 -45.25 -13.89 -35.14
CA GLN A 1037 -46.21 -14.89 -35.63
C GLN A 1037 -45.54 -15.90 -36.58
N ALA A 1038 -44.72 -15.43 -37.53
CA ALA A 1038 -44.00 -16.30 -38.45
C ALA A 1038 -43.01 -17.23 -37.71
N LEU A 1039 -42.36 -16.72 -36.66
CA LEU A 1039 -41.53 -17.56 -35.79
C LEU A 1039 -42.38 -18.65 -35.11
N LEU A 1040 -43.53 -18.29 -34.53
CA LEU A 1040 -44.44 -19.26 -33.89
C LEU A 1040 -44.98 -20.32 -34.87
N ASP A 1041 -45.13 -20.01 -36.15
CA ASP A 1041 -45.61 -20.93 -37.17
C ASP A 1041 -44.56 -21.94 -37.63
N ASP A 1042 -43.27 -21.62 -37.50
CA ASP A 1042 -42.17 -22.46 -37.99
C ASP A 1042 -41.93 -23.72 -37.11
N PHE A 1043 -42.51 -23.81 -35.91
CA PHE A 1043 -42.41 -25.00 -35.05
C PHE A 1043 -43.47 -26.07 -35.38
N PRO A 1044 -43.23 -27.38 -35.23
CA PRO A 1044 -44.26 -28.41 -35.44
C PRO A 1044 -45.49 -28.25 -34.53
N GLY A 1045 -46.66 -28.71 -34.97
CA GLY A 1045 -47.94 -28.55 -34.27
C GLY A 1045 -48.10 -29.40 -33.00
N SER A 1046 -47.26 -30.43 -32.81
CA SER A 1046 -47.28 -31.32 -31.66
C SER A 1046 -45.88 -31.82 -31.29
N ALA A 1047 -45.63 -32.08 -30.01
CA ALA A 1047 -44.37 -32.67 -29.52
C ALA A 1047 -43.99 -33.99 -30.23
N LYS A 1048 -44.96 -34.73 -30.76
CA LYS A 1048 -44.75 -36.02 -31.45
C LYS A 1048 -44.12 -35.86 -32.84
N ASP A 1049 -44.23 -34.67 -33.42
CA ASP A 1049 -43.74 -34.33 -34.75
C ASP A 1049 -42.39 -33.60 -34.71
N VAL A 1050 -41.82 -33.41 -33.51
CA VAL A 1050 -40.55 -32.69 -33.31
C VAL A 1050 -39.37 -33.62 -33.58
N THR A 1051 -38.63 -33.32 -34.64
CA THR A 1051 -37.32 -33.92 -34.95
C THR A 1051 -36.18 -32.98 -34.57
N ALA A 1052 -34.96 -33.52 -34.42
CA ALA A 1052 -33.76 -32.70 -34.20
C ALA A 1052 -33.59 -31.62 -35.29
N ASP A 1053 -33.90 -31.94 -36.55
CA ASP A 1053 -33.86 -31.00 -37.67
C ASP A 1053 -34.93 -29.91 -37.60
N SER A 1054 -36.11 -30.21 -37.06
CA SER A 1054 -37.16 -29.19 -36.84
C SER A 1054 -36.80 -28.24 -35.70
N LEU A 1055 -36.18 -28.74 -34.62
CA LEU A 1055 -35.73 -27.95 -33.50
C LEU A 1055 -34.55 -27.04 -33.89
N SER A 1056 -33.59 -27.57 -34.66
CA SER A 1056 -32.45 -26.81 -35.17
C SER A 1056 -32.90 -25.64 -36.07
N ARG A 1057 -33.81 -25.91 -37.03
CA ARG A 1057 -34.38 -24.85 -37.88
C ARG A 1057 -35.12 -23.77 -37.08
N PHE A 1058 -35.84 -24.16 -36.04
CA PHE A 1058 -36.51 -23.21 -35.16
C PHE A 1058 -35.53 -22.34 -34.37
N GLN A 1059 -34.43 -22.93 -33.86
CA GLN A 1059 -33.35 -22.19 -33.19
C GLN A 1059 -32.65 -21.20 -34.13
N ASP A 1060 -32.42 -21.57 -35.40
CA ASP A 1060 -31.85 -20.68 -36.41
C ASP A 1060 -32.78 -19.48 -36.70
N ARG A 1061 -34.09 -19.70 -36.75
CA ARG A 1061 -35.10 -18.65 -36.93
C ARG A 1061 -35.19 -17.73 -35.72
N LEU A 1062 -35.20 -18.29 -34.52
CA LEU A 1062 -35.15 -17.52 -33.28
C LEU A 1062 -33.89 -16.65 -33.25
N ARG A 1063 -32.74 -17.22 -33.63
CA ARG A 1063 -31.48 -16.48 -33.76
C ARG A 1063 -31.61 -15.29 -34.72
N GLN A 1064 -32.10 -15.51 -35.95
CA GLN A 1064 -32.30 -14.43 -36.92
C GLN A 1064 -33.20 -13.32 -36.38
N ARG A 1065 -34.26 -13.69 -35.65
CA ARG A 1065 -35.16 -12.71 -35.04
C ARG A 1065 -34.47 -11.91 -33.93
N VAL A 1066 -33.70 -12.55 -33.07
CA VAL A 1066 -32.91 -11.89 -32.01
C VAL A 1066 -31.88 -10.93 -32.62
N GLU A 1067 -31.16 -11.35 -33.66
CA GLU A 1067 -30.23 -10.49 -34.40
C GLU A 1067 -30.94 -9.28 -35.01
N THR A 1068 -32.15 -9.46 -35.54
CA THR A 1068 -32.98 -8.36 -36.08
C THR A 1068 -33.37 -7.36 -34.98
N VAL A 1069 -33.85 -7.84 -33.83
CA VAL A 1069 -34.23 -6.95 -32.71
C VAL A 1069 -33.01 -6.19 -32.17
N LEU A 1070 -31.86 -6.85 -32.08
CA LEU A 1070 -30.61 -6.24 -31.62
C LEU A 1070 -30.02 -5.23 -32.62
N SER A 1071 -30.29 -5.37 -33.92
CA SER A 1071 -29.75 -4.46 -34.94
C SER A 1071 -30.72 -3.35 -35.37
N ASP A 1072 -32.03 -3.55 -35.23
CA ASP A 1072 -33.04 -2.59 -35.68
C ASP A 1072 -33.07 -1.35 -34.76
N HIS A 1073 -32.88 -0.17 -35.37
CA HIS A 1073 -32.90 1.12 -34.68
C HIS A 1073 -34.27 1.46 -34.07
N ARG A 1074 -35.37 0.84 -34.52
CA ARG A 1074 -36.71 1.02 -33.92
C ARG A 1074 -36.74 0.57 -32.46
N PHE A 1075 -35.93 -0.42 -32.08
CA PHE A 1075 -35.79 -0.85 -30.68
C PHE A 1075 -34.77 0.00 -29.89
N ARG A 1076 -34.21 1.06 -30.50
CA ARG A 1076 -33.15 1.91 -29.92
C ARG A 1076 -31.92 1.12 -29.45
N ILE A 1077 -31.61 0.02 -30.12
CA ILE A 1077 -30.42 -0.81 -29.84
C ILE A 1077 -29.31 -0.57 -30.88
N GLY A 1078 -29.56 -0.87 -32.16
CA GLY A 1078 -28.66 -0.52 -33.26
C GLY A 1078 -27.27 -1.19 -33.24
N LEU A 1079 -27.16 -2.44 -32.78
CA LEU A 1079 -25.88 -3.17 -32.83
C LEU A 1079 -25.54 -3.60 -34.27
N ASP A 1080 -24.24 -3.58 -34.60
CA ASP A 1080 -23.75 -3.94 -35.94
C ASP A 1080 -24.13 -5.39 -36.30
N PRO A 1081 -24.91 -5.60 -37.39
CA PRO A 1081 -25.27 -6.94 -37.85
C PRO A 1081 -24.07 -7.86 -38.10
N ALA A 1082 -22.95 -7.32 -38.60
CA ALA A 1082 -21.75 -8.11 -38.87
C ALA A 1082 -21.10 -8.62 -37.57
N TRP A 1083 -21.15 -7.82 -36.51
CA TRP A 1083 -20.67 -8.19 -35.18
C TRP A 1083 -21.58 -9.23 -34.51
N LEU A 1084 -22.89 -9.15 -34.73
CA LEU A 1084 -23.86 -10.12 -34.19
C LEU A 1084 -23.74 -11.51 -34.84
N ALA A 1085 -23.48 -11.57 -36.15
CA ALA A 1085 -23.44 -12.83 -36.92
C ALA A 1085 -22.41 -13.86 -36.40
N GLY A 1086 -21.34 -13.42 -35.73
CA GLY A 1086 -20.31 -14.30 -35.16
C GLY A 1086 -20.66 -14.93 -33.80
N ARG A 1087 -21.80 -14.58 -33.20
CA ARG A 1087 -22.10 -14.88 -31.79
C ARG A 1087 -23.11 -16.01 -31.64
N PRO A 1088 -22.96 -16.89 -30.64
CA PRO A 1088 -23.94 -17.94 -30.39
C PRO A 1088 -25.24 -17.35 -29.83
N LEU A 1089 -26.38 -18.01 -30.10
CA LEU A 1089 -27.67 -17.63 -29.53
C LEU A 1089 -27.65 -17.72 -28.00
N TYR A 1090 -27.19 -18.85 -27.47
CA TYR A 1090 -27.05 -19.12 -26.03
C TYR A 1090 -25.59 -19.42 -25.66
N GLY A 1091 -25.18 -19.12 -24.43
CA GLY A 1091 -23.84 -19.46 -23.93
C GLY A 1091 -23.53 -18.86 -22.57
N SER A 1092 -22.46 -19.36 -21.92
CA SER A 1092 -21.95 -18.83 -20.66
C SER A 1092 -21.17 -17.52 -20.81
N GLN A 1093 -20.86 -17.13 -22.05
CA GLN A 1093 -20.24 -15.84 -22.32
C GLN A 1093 -21.29 -14.72 -22.18
N PRO A 1094 -20.94 -13.59 -21.54
CA PRO A 1094 -21.85 -12.47 -21.31
C PRO A 1094 -22.34 -11.80 -22.60
N ASP A 1095 -21.67 -12.06 -23.71
CA ASP A 1095 -21.89 -11.46 -25.02
C ASP A 1095 -22.54 -12.42 -26.04
N CYS A 1096 -23.17 -13.52 -25.58
CA CYS A 1096 -24.09 -14.28 -26.43
C CYS A 1096 -25.37 -13.48 -26.73
N LEU A 1097 -26.04 -13.78 -27.85
CA LEU A 1097 -27.15 -12.96 -28.35
C LEU A 1097 -28.32 -12.88 -27.35
N TRP A 1098 -28.65 -13.97 -26.67
CA TRP A 1098 -29.73 -14.01 -25.69
C TRP A 1098 -29.43 -13.15 -24.46
N ASN A 1099 -28.18 -13.14 -23.96
CA ASN A 1099 -27.78 -12.30 -22.82
C ASN A 1099 -27.77 -10.81 -23.19
N LEU A 1100 -27.33 -10.48 -24.40
CA LEU A 1100 -27.37 -9.11 -24.91
C LEU A 1100 -28.80 -8.59 -24.99
N LEU A 1101 -29.73 -9.44 -25.45
CA LEU A 1101 -31.13 -9.08 -25.57
C LEU A 1101 -31.82 -9.04 -24.18
N SER A 1102 -31.54 -10.00 -23.30
CA SER A 1102 -32.16 -10.08 -21.97
C SER A 1102 -31.82 -8.91 -21.06
N SER A 1103 -30.61 -8.36 -21.19
CA SER A 1103 -30.22 -7.13 -20.50
C SER A 1103 -31.01 -5.87 -20.92
N ARG A 1104 -31.82 -5.95 -21.99
CA ARG A 1104 -32.49 -4.80 -22.62
C ARG A 1104 -34.02 -4.85 -22.55
N TRP A 1105 -34.62 -5.81 -21.85
CA TRP A 1105 -36.07 -5.95 -21.69
C TRP A 1105 -36.77 -4.67 -21.28
N SER A 1106 -36.27 -4.02 -20.25
CA SER A 1106 -36.84 -2.77 -19.77
C SER A 1106 -36.70 -1.63 -20.79
N ASN A 1107 -35.62 -1.59 -21.55
CA ASN A 1107 -35.41 -0.55 -22.56
C ASN A 1107 -36.36 -0.73 -23.75
N ILE A 1108 -36.59 -1.99 -24.16
CA ILE A 1108 -37.55 -2.33 -25.22
C ILE A 1108 -38.97 -2.01 -24.75
N LEU A 1109 -39.35 -2.39 -23.53
CA LEU A 1109 -40.68 -2.08 -22.99
C LEU A 1109 -40.93 -0.58 -22.91
N GLY A 1110 -39.91 0.20 -22.52
CA GLY A 1110 -40.00 1.66 -22.43
C GLY A 1110 -40.28 2.39 -23.75
N LEU A 1111 -40.35 1.67 -24.88
CA LEU A 1111 -40.78 2.22 -26.17
C LEU A 1111 -42.30 2.26 -26.33
N ASP A 1112 -43.05 1.56 -25.49
CA ASP A 1112 -44.50 1.54 -25.52
C ASP A 1112 -45.06 2.88 -25.00
N PRO A 1113 -45.72 3.69 -25.85
CA PRO A 1113 -46.25 5.00 -25.46
C PRO A 1113 -47.47 4.91 -24.53
N GLY A 1114 -48.09 3.74 -24.38
CA GLY A 1114 -49.25 3.54 -23.51
C GLY A 1114 -48.92 3.34 -22.04
N LEU A 1115 -47.63 3.24 -21.68
CA LEU A 1115 -47.22 3.08 -20.29
C LEU A 1115 -47.38 4.38 -19.52
N SER A 1116 -47.93 4.31 -18.32
CA SER A 1116 -48.02 5.48 -17.44
C SER A 1116 -46.64 6.02 -17.10
N GLN A 1117 -46.45 7.33 -17.22
CA GLN A 1117 -45.17 7.95 -16.92
C GLN A 1117 -44.94 7.93 -15.39
N GLY A 1118 -43.84 7.31 -14.95
CA GLY A 1118 -43.39 7.38 -13.56
C GLY A 1118 -42.86 8.77 -13.18
N MET A 1119 -42.38 8.94 -11.95
CA MET A 1119 -41.69 10.18 -11.55
C MET A 1119 -40.50 10.48 -12.47
N ALA A 1120 -40.39 11.73 -12.93
CA ALA A 1120 -39.25 12.19 -13.71
C ALA A 1120 -37.95 11.97 -12.94
N ARG A 1121 -36.94 11.40 -13.61
CA ARG A 1121 -35.64 11.09 -12.99
C ARG A 1121 -34.57 12.14 -13.22
N PHE A 1122 -34.76 12.97 -14.24
CA PHE A 1122 -33.80 13.98 -14.64
C PHE A 1122 -34.48 15.33 -14.89
N ALA A 1123 -33.74 16.40 -14.65
CA ALA A 1123 -34.17 17.76 -14.92
C ALA A 1123 -33.09 18.48 -15.75
N VAL A 1124 -33.54 19.34 -16.65
CA VAL A 1124 -32.68 20.24 -17.43
C VAL A 1124 -33.05 21.67 -17.08
N PHE A 1125 -32.10 22.42 -16.55
CA PHE A 1125 -32.20 23.86 -16.33
C PHE A 1125 -31.58 24.60 -17.51
N ASP A 1126 -32.33 25.54 -18.09
CA ASP A 1126 -31.88 26.42 -19.17
C ASP A 1126 -31.54 27.80 -18.60
N CYS A 1127 -30.28 28.23 -18.74
CA CYS A 1127 -29.80 29.48 -18.12
C CYS A 1127 -30.39 30.72 -18.79
N GLY A 1128 -30.62 30.68 -20.11
CA GLY A 1128 -31.13 31.81 -20.88
C GLY A 1128 -32.60 32.13 -20.57
N THR A 1129 -33.39 31.11 -20.25
CA THR A 1129 -34.83 31.25 -19.92
C THR A 1129 -35.12 31.16 -18.42
N GLY A 1130 -34.19 30.62 -17.62
CA GLY A 1130 -34.39 30.30 -16.21
C GLY A 1130 -35.37 29.14 -15.97
N ALA A 1131 -35.78 28.42 -17.01
CA ALA A 1131 -36.77 27.35 -16.92
C ALA A 1131 -36.13 26.02 -16.51
N ILE A 1132 -36.81 25.27 -15.63
CA ILE A 1132 -36.49 23.88 -15.33
C ILE A 1132 -37.50 22.98 -16.05
N ARG A 1133 -37.00 22.08 -16.89
CA ARG A 1133 -37.80 21.08 -17.61
C ARG A 1133 -37.52 19.69 -17.05
N LEU A 1134 -38.58 18.97 -16.71
CA LEU A 1134 -38.50 17.56 -16.34
C LEU A 1134 -38.40 16.70 -17.60
N VAL A 1135 -37.42 15.80 -17.67
CA VAL A 1135 -37.24 14.93 -18.85
C VAL A 1135 -38.20 13.75 -18.76
N GLY A 1136 -38.97 13.54 -19.83
CA GLY A 1136 -39.92 12.42 -19.95
C GLY A 1136 -41.37 12.77 -19.63
N MET A 1137 -41.68 13.97 -19.15
CA MET A 1137 -43.06 14.48 -19.12
C MET A 1137 -43.35 15.23 -20.41
N ALA A 1138 -44.38 14.82 -21.16
CA ALA A 1138 -44.90 15.65 -22.25
C ALA A 1138 -45.42 16.96 -21.65
N ALA A 1139 -45.14 18.08 -22.32
CA ALA A 1139 -45.57 19.41 -21.91
C ALA A 1139 -47.09 19.57 -21.92
#